data_AF-A0A2E8PTQ1-F1
#
_entry.id   AF-A0A2E8PTQ1-F1
#
_cell.length_a   1.000
_cell.length_b   1.000
_cell.length_c   1.000
_cell.angle_alpha   90.00
_cell.angle_beta   90.00
_cell.angle_gamma   90.00
#
_symmetry.space_group_name_H-M   'P 1'
#
loop_
_entity.id
_entity.type
_entity.pdbx_description
1 polymer ?
#
loop_
_entity_poly.entity_id
_entity_poly.type
_entity_poly.pdbx_seq_one_letter_code
_entity_poly.pdbx_strand_id
1 'polypeptide(L)'
;MHLNELPARAGVYRAMNSLLSWRTAAVCLLTLMTTGLWAEEEDYRAIPSSISRVHLFDGQALLLRTTTLDLPAGRIRLAFEDLPEKLLDQTARLRLKGSSDLRLLDLRVETVVEKEFRTQEAEAAEKELKAAEQELREVTALYLAQVEQRKALSSIDLKPSGEDKPLISVDRWKHIFGFVDSSLTRINSRINELLGRIDNARRRLEIALTVAERYKSHRETRRKTVVVDLEAPRAGSYDIALEYGVEDAGWFPHYRLTLEESRSSSPSVKLTTAVYVYNETGEDWSDAKLTLSTADLTNPSRLPELSRWTIASVIRPDSTRVARSDRGLESNVAQAADEEAPAGYYEREKKKDAPSPEPSTSYKPAPKKAMEQQQRMEQSVNDVRGFYNKNLADVKEELADQKAREARDLMEDFRESVNEQENYYNKRDYSNARTHATRTLDIIQRLSTSEKQKFKREIEQAKQIRAWSYEMEQTKKLKRQLTAPGKQVPGDFSMDAPLKISVTSDGVFRSVFISENRYNASLSYEVSLNRNPGAYLTANIQYSDKQALLAGPVDIYYGEDFGGTSRHPMVAPGERYDLNLGKDPDIEISREDRQYETSEGLFGGRRAVRYQEEFTIHNRRSYAISLDLYGAIPRSADDRINIENIKVSPTPAHQEDNGIMRFKLNLKPGAREKIKLEYQLIHDRDVIPVMANEGGSR
;
A
#
# COMPACT_ATOMS: atom_id res chain seq x y z
N MET A 1 42.61 -73.51 29.21
CA MET A 1 43.08 -74.83 29.68
C MET A 1 44.53 -74.93 29.25
N HIS A 2 45.48 -74.78 30.17
CA HIS A 2 46.92 -74.48 29.93
C HIS A 2 47.17 -73.10 29.23
N LEU A 3 48.18 -72.27 29.54
CA LEU A 3 49.62 -72.43 29.90
C LEU A 3 50.46 -72.86 28.66
N ASN A 4 51.57 -72.22 28.27
CA ASN A 4 52.25 -70.98 28.70
C ASN A 4 53.08 -70.41 27.48
N GLU A 5 54.12 -69.55 27.48
CA GLU A 5 55.03 -68.93 28.47
C GLU A 5 55.66 -67.58 27.93
N LEU A 6 56.78 -67.12 28.52
CA LEU A 6 57.63 -65.93 28.21
C LEU A 6 59.10 -66.26 28.67
N PRO A 7 60.15 -65.37 28.71
CA PRO A 7 60.50 -64.11 28.00
C PRO A 7 62.00 -64.00 27.50
N ALA A 8 62.36 -62.92 26.79
CA ALA A 8 63.70 -62.25 26.75
C ALA A 8 63.55 -60.83 26.12
N ARG A 9 64.13 -59.68 26.51
CA ARG A 9 65.46 -59.23 27.04
C ARG A 9 66.61 -59.28 26.02
N ALA A 10 67.50 -58.28 25.84
CA ALA A 10 67.54 -56.83 26.19
C ALA A 10 68.75 -56.12 25.51
N GLY A 11 68.76 -54.77 25.40
CA GLY A 11 69.94 -53.94 24.99
C GLY A 11 69.58 -52.80 24.00
N VAL A 12 69.84 -51.48 24.14
CA VAL A 12 70.49 -50.54 25.10
C VAL A 12 71.82 -49.89 24.64
N TYR A 13 71.83 -48.53 24.57
CA TYR A 13 72.96 -47.55 24.39
C TYR A 13 73.69 -47.45 23.03
N ARG A 14 74.26 -46.30 22.59
CA ARG A 14 73.98 -44.83 22.81
C ARG A 14 74.86 -43.98 21.84
N ALA A 15 74.55 -42.68 21.70
CA ALA A 15 75.45 -41.56 21.28
C ALA A 15 75.95 -41.48 19.81
N MET A 16 76.42 -40.34 19.27
CA MET A 16 75.94 -38.92 19.33
C MET A 16 76.70 -38.03 18.32
N ASN A 17 76.05 -36.99 17.75
CA ASN A 17 76.63 -35.88 16.95
C ASN A 17 77.31 -36.29 15.60
N SER A 18 77.41 -35.44 14.55
CA SER A 18 77.30 -33.98 14.46
C SER A 18 76.87 -33.44 13.08
N LEU A 19 75.97 -32.44 13.09
CA LEU A 19 75.99 -31.17 12.30
C LEU A 19 75.93 -31.15 10.75
N LEU A 20 75.30 -30.07 10.24
CA LEU A 20 75.02 -29.69 8.84
C LEU A 20 74.12 -30.69 8.08
N SER A 21 73.00 -30.27 7.48
CA SER A 21 72.79 -29.02 6.76
C SER A 21 71.41 -28.36 6.99
N TRP A 22 71.41 -27.12 7.50
CA TRP A 22 70.20 -26.30 7.65
C TRP A 22 69.74 -25.67 6.33
N ARG A 23 69.19 -26.47 5.39
CA ARG A 23 68.57 -25.92 4.15
C ARG A 23 67.17 -26.44 3.82
N THR A 24 66.63 -27.42 4.54
CA THR A 24 65.28 -27.97 4.30
C THR A 24 64.16 -27.32 5.13
N ALA A 25 64.48 -26.78 6.31
CA ALA A 25 63.46 -26.19 7.20
C ALA A 25 62.84 -24.87 6.68
N ALA A 26 63.54 -24.13 5.81
CA ALA A 26 63.10 -22.82 5.33
C ALA A 26 61.95 -22.88 4.29
N VAL A 27 61.72 -24.05 3.67
CA VAL A 27 60.69 -24.22 2.62
C VAL A 27 59.34 -24.61 3.21
N CYS A 28 59.31 -25.29 4.36
CA CYS A 28 58.07 -25.68 5.04
C CYS A 28 57.49 -24.61 5.98
N LEU A 29 58.24 -23.55 6.32
CA LEU A 29 57.72 -22.43 7.10
C LEU A 29 57.09 -21.33 6.23
N LEU A 30 57.52 -21.21 4.96
CA LEU A 30 57.02 -20.20 4.02
C LEU A 30 55.72 -20.60 3.31
N THR A 31 55.34 -21.89 3.33
CA THR A 31 54.03 -22.37 2.90
C THR A 31 52.95 -22.31 3.99
N LEU A 32 53.32 -21.90 5.22
CA LEU A 32 52.40 -21.70 6.35
C LEU A 32 52.10 -20.21 6.63
N MET A 33 52.73 -19.28 5.90
CA MET A 33 52.41 -17.84 5.92
C MET A 33 51.64 -17.37 4.67
N THR A 34 51.02 -18.30 3.95
CA THR A 34 49.96 -18.01 2.97
C THR A 34 48.65 -18.71 3.36
N THR A 35 48.32 -18.69 4.66
CA THR A 35 46.91 -18.53 5.04
C THR A 35 46.43 -17.25 4.37
N GLY A 36 45.60 -17.39 3.33
CA GLY A 36 45.18 -16.23 2.55
C GLY A 36 44.41 -15.22 3.41
N LEU A 37 44.25 -14.01 2.87
CA LEU A 37 43.13 -13.15 3.24
C LEU A 37 41.85 -13.83 2.75
N TRP A 38 41.42 -14.88 3.44
CA TRP A 38 40.01 -15.13 3.62
C TRP A 38 39.46 -13.88 4.31
N ALA A 39 38.36 -13.34 3.79
CA ALA A 39 37.63 -12.34 4.56
C ALA A 39 37.27 -12.96 5.91
N GLU A 40 37.26 -12.17 6.98
CA GLU A 40 36.49 -12.54 8.16
C GLU A 40 35.02 -12.53 7.75
N GLU A 41 34.53 -13.71 7.38
CA GLU A 41 33.12 -14.03 7.32
C GLU A 41 32.61 -13.77 8.74
N GLU A 42 31.91 -12.64 8.96
CA GLU A 42 31.49 -12.20 10.29
C GLU A 42 30.44 -13.18 10.83
N ASP A 43 30.92 -14.25 11.47
CA ASP A 43 30.16 -15.46 11.80
C ASP A 43 29.25 -15.21 13.01
N TYR A 44 28.19 -14.43 12.77
CA TYR A 44 27.17 -14.10 13.75
C TYR A 44 26.15 -15.23 13.91
N ARG A 45 25.82 -15.59 15.15
CA ARG A 45 24.76 -16.58 15.42
C ARG A 45 23.40 -15.92 15.26
N ALA A 46 22.67 -16.31 14.21
CA ALA A 46 21.30 -15.89 13.95
C ALA A 46 20.36 -16.18 15.15
N ILE A 47 19.53 -15.21 15.52
CA ILE A 47 18.58 -15.29 16.64
C ILE A 47 17.16 -15.59 16.13
N PRO A 48 16.58 -16.78 16.40
CA PRO A 48 15.14 -16.97 16.31
C PRO A 48 14.45 -16.14 17.41
N SER A 49 13.47 -15.33 17.02
CA SER A 49 12.70 -14.46 17.93
C SER A 49 11.30 -14.20 17.40
N SER A 50 10.34 -13.87 18.27
CA SER A 50 8.96 -13.54 17.91
C SER A 50 8.50 -12.21 18.50
N ILE A 51 7.61 -11.49 17.79
CA ILE A 51 7.04 -10.20 18.23
C ILE A 51 6.05 -10.47 19.37
N SER A 52 6.42 -10.11 20.60
CA SER A 52 5.63 -10.35 21.80
C SER A 52 4.62 -9.23 22.10
N ARG A 53 4.95 -8.01 21.69
CA ARG A 53 4.25 -6.77 22.06
C ARG A 53 4.47 -5.69 21.00
N VAL A 54 3.43 -4.93 20.71
CA VAL A 54 3.38 -3.87 19.70
C VAL A 54 2.82 -2.62 20.36
N HIS A 55 3.52 -1.49 20.24
CA HIS A 55 3.00 -0.16 20.61
C HIS A 55 2.76 0.64 19.34
N LEU A 56 1.53 1.06 19.07
CA LEU A 56 1.20 1.86 17.88
C LEU A 56 1.05 3.33 18.19
N PHE A 57 1.58 4.14 17.28
CA PHE A 57 1.51 5.60 17.25
C PHE A 57 0.80 6.03 15.94
N ASP A 58 0.82 7.32 15.60
CA ASP A 58 0.29 7.80 14.31
C ASP A 58 1.31 7.57 13.18
N GLY A 59 1.29 6.39 12.56
CA GLY A 59 2.14 6.04 11.41
C GLY A 59 3.45 5.32 11.73
N GLN A 60 3.73 5.05 13.01
CA GLN A 60 4.88 4.28 13.50
C GLN A 60 4.45 3.21 14.52
N ALA A 61 5.26 2.16 14.66
CA ALA A 61 5.13 1.15 15.71
C ALA A 61 6.46 0.94 16.45
N LEU A 62 6.43 0.73 17.77
CA LEU A 62 7.55 0.22 18.56
C LEU A 62 7.29 -1.26 18.90
N LEU A 63 8.07 -2.14 18.28
CA LEU A 63 7.95 -3.60 18.40
C LEU A 63 8.92 -4.12 19.46
N LEU A 64 8.49 -5.14 20.22
CA LEU A 64 9.35 -5.88 21.15
C LEU A 64 9.40 -7.37 20.75
N ARG A 65 10.48 -7.77 20.08
CA ARG A 65 10.79 -9.18 19.81
C ARG A 65 11.46 -9.82 21.02
N THR A 66 11.07 -11.04 21.37
CA THR A 66 11.61 -11.79 22.52
C THR A 66 12.18 -13.14 22.09
N THR A 67 13.20 -13.59 22.81
CA THR A 67 13.76 -14.94 22.72
C THR A 67 14.35 -15.37 24.06
N THR A 68 14.56 -16.67 24.23
CA THR A 68 15.34 -17.23 25.35
C THR A 68 16.43 -18.10 24.73
N LEU A 69 17.69 -17.80 25.02
CA LEU A 69 18.84 -18.44 24.37
C LEU A 69 19.82 -19.01 25.38
N ASP A 70 20.25 -20.25 25.15
CA ASP A 70 21.42 -20.80 25.81
C ASP A 70 22.70 -20.25 25.18
N LEU A 71 23.51 -19.58 26.01
CA LEU A 71 24.78 -18.96 25.65
C LEU A 71 25.93 -19.64 26.43
N PRO A 72 27.09 -19.90 25.80
CA PRO A 72 28.31 -20.28 26.50
C PRO A 72 28.88 -19.11 27.32
N ALA A 73 29.85 -19.40 28.19
CA ALA A 73 30.67 -18.34 28.81
C ALA A 73 31.67 -17.77 27.78
N GLY A 74 31.83 -16.44 27.74
CA GLY A 74 32.76 -15.75 26.86
C GLY A 74 32.12 -14.59 26.10
N ARG A 75 32.78 -14.15 25.04
CA ARG A 75 32.24 -13.16 24.08
C ARG A 75 31.54 -13.87 22.94
N ILE A 76 30.40 -13.32 22.51
CA ILE A 76 29.52 -13.93 21.52
C ILE A 76 28.94 -12.83 20.64
N ARG A 77 29.02 -13.00 19.32
CA ARG A 77 28.30 -12.18 18.35
C ARG A 77 26.99 -12.85 17.96
N LEU A 78 25.89 -12.12 18.08
CA LEU A 78 24.56 -12.56 17.69
C LEU A 78 23.94 -11.59 16.68
N ALA A 79 22.97 -12.05 15.89
CA ALA A 79 22.26 -11.20 14.93
C ALA A 79 20.74 -11.44 14.93
N PHE A 80 19.95 -10.36 14.92
CA PHE A 80 18.54 -10.41 14.56
C PHE A 80 18.41 -10.09 13.06
N GLU A 81 18.19 -11.11 12.23
CA GLU A 81 18.07 -11.02 10.77
C GLU A 81 16.61 -10.82 10.31
N ASP A 82 16.42 -10.58 8.99
CA ASP A 82 15.13 -10.39 8.29
C ASP A 82 14.26 -9.23 8.81
N LEU A 83 14.87 -8.19 9.40
CA LEU A 83 14.14 -7.01 9.89
C LEU A 83 13.80 -6.02 8.76
N PRO A 84 12.77 -5.19 8.90
CA PRO A 84 12.35 -4.20 7.91
C PRO A 84 13.45 -3.22 7.47
N GLU A 85 13.45 -2.87 6.17
CA GLU A 85 14.21 -1.71 5.66
C GLU A 85 13.81 -0.40 6.38
N LYS A 86 12.53 -0.29 6.76
CA LYS A 86 11.93 0.86 7.47
C LYS A 86 12.12 0.82 8.99
N LEU A 87 12.99 -0.03 9.52
CA LEU A 87 13.40 0.02 10.93
C LEU A 87 14.16 1.33 11.18
N LEU A 88 13.79 2.01 12.27
CA LEU A 88 14.32 3.31 12.68
C LEU A 88 15.59 3.11 13.53
N ASP A 89 16.77 3.20 12.93
CA ASP A 89 18.04 2.72 13.52
C ASP A 89 18.33 3.30 14.92
N GLN A 90 18.03 4.58 15.13
CA GLN A 90 18.18 5.30 16.39
C GLN A 90 17.28 4.81 17.54
N THR A 91 16.35 3.89 17.25
CA THR A 91 15.40 3.32 18.23
C THR A 91 15.76 1.90 18.67
N ALA A 92 16.70 1.23 17.98
CA ALA A 92 17.10 -0.14 18.27
C ALA A 92 17.75 -0.25 19.67
N ARG A 93 17.18 -1.09 20.54
CA ARG A 93 17.58 -1.24 21.94
C ARG A 93 17.50 -2.69 22.38
N LEU A 94 18.55 -3.21 22.99
CA LEU A 94 18.52 -4.51 23.64
C LEU A 94 17.98 -4.39 25.08
N ARG A 95 17.07 -5.28 25.45
CA ARG A 95 16.54 -5.46 26.80
C ARG A 95 16.94 -6.86 27.28
N LEU A 96 17.82 -6.91 28.27
CA LEU A 96 18.28 -8.15 28.91
C LEU A 96 17.46 -8.39 30.17
N LYS A 97 16.86 -9.58 30.30
CA LYS A 97 16.05 -9.97 31.47
C LYS A 97 16.79 -11.00 32.32
N GLY A 98 16.66 -10.88 33.64
CA GLY A 98 17.16 -11.89 34.58
C GLY A 98 18.68 -11.94 34.75
N SER A 99 19.44 -10.91 34.35
CA SER A 99 20.90 -10.90 34.51
C SER A 99 21.47 -9.50 34.72
N SER A 100 22.04 -9.27 35.91
CA SER A 100 23.00 -8.19 36.21
C SER A 100 24.37 -8.39 35.55
N ASP A 101 24.59 -9.59 34.99
CA ASP A 101 25.90 -10.16 34.72
C ASP A 101 26.25 -10.17 33.22
N LEU A 102 25.24 -10.19 32.34
CA LEU A 102 25.44 -10.03 30.89
C LEU A 102 25.84 -8.60 30.56
N ARG A 103 26.86 -8.44 29.71
CA ARG A 103 27.29 -7.13 29.21
C ARG A 103 27.04 -7.00 27.73
N LEU A 104 26.45 -5.87 27.33
CA LEU A 104 26.44 -5.42 25.95
C LEU A 104 27.79 -4.74 25.64
N LEU A 105 28.46 -5.15 24.57
CA LEU A 105 29.73 -4.57 24.10
C LEU A 105 29.51 -3.64 22.91
N ASP A 106 28.73 -4.08 21.92
CA ASP A 106 28.33 -3.32 20.72
C ASP A 106 26.89 -3.65 20.34
N LEU A 107 26.19 -2.69 19.75
CA LEU A 107 24.93 -2.89 19.05
C LEU A 107 24.91 -1.97 17.83
N ARG A 108 24.82 -2.56 16.65
CA ARG A 108 24.79 -1.85 15.37
C ARG A 108 23.68 -2.36 14.47
N VAL A 109 23.16 -1.49 13.61
CA VAL A 109 22.17 -1.85 12.60
C VAL A 109 22.84 -1.81 11.23
N GLU A 110 22.84 -2.95 10.56
CA GLU A 110 23.41 -3.12 9.22
C GLU A 110 22.29 -3.22 8.19
N THR A 111 22.42 -2.53 7.06
CA THR A 111 21.47 -2.70 5.95
C THR A 111 22.00 -3.80 5.04
N VAL A 112 21.29 -4.92 4.97
CA VAL A 112 21.63 -6.07 4.13
C VAL A 112 20.85 -5.98 2.82
N VAL A 113 21.59 -5.86 1.71
CA VAL A 113 21.05 -6.00 0.36
C VAL A 113 21.30 -7.43 -0.11
N GLU A 114 20.22 -8.18 -0.33
CA GLU A 114 20.26 -9.55 -0.85
C GLU A 114 19.72 -9.58 -2.29
N LYS A 115 20.29 -10.45 -3.13
CA LYS A 115 19.82 -10.69 -4.50
C LYS A 115 19.44 -12.15 -4.72
N GLU A 116 18.14 -12.44 -4.58
CA GLU A 116 17.55 -13.74 -4.90
C GLU A 116 17.55 -13.94 -6.42
N PHE A 117 18.24 -14.98 -6.92
CA PHE A 117 18.12 -15.44 -8.30
C PHE A 117 17.59 -16.89 -8.36
N ARG A 118 16.48 -17.05 -9.08
CA ARG A 118 15.63 -18.25 -9.13
C ARG A 118 16.22 -19.35 -10.00
N THR A 119 17.30 -19.94 -9.48
CA THR A 119 18.18 -20.85 -10.21
C THR A 119 17.43 -22.08 -10.75
N GLN A 120 16.54 -22.69 -9.96
CA GLN A 120 15.79 -23.89 -10.37
C GLN A 120 14.75 -23.59 -11.46
N GLU A 121 13.96 -22.52 -11.30
CA GLU A 121 12.99 -22.12 -12.32
C GLU A 121 13.69 -21.62 -13.60
N ALA A 122 14.83 -20.94 -13.47
CA ALA A 122 15.67 -20.55 -14.60
C ALA A 122 16.22 -21.75 -15.38
N GLU A 123 16.77 -22.77 -14.70
CA GLU A 123 17.23 -24.01 -15.36
C GLU A 123 16.09 -24.74 -16.08
N ALA A 124 14.90 -24.79 -15.48
CA ALA A 124 13.72 -25.38 -16.10
C ALA A 124 13.24 -24.59 -17.34
N ALA A 125 13.26 -23.25 -17.27
CA ALA A 125 12.90 -22.38 -18.38
C ALA A 125 13.94 -22.45 -19.53
N GLU A 126 15.24 -22.46 -19.23
CA GLU A 126 16.32 -22.61 -20.22
C GLU A 126 16.18 -23.94 -20.98
N LYS A 127 15.82 -25.02 -20.27
CA LYS A 127 15.60 -26.35 -20.86
C LYS A 127 14.40 -26.38 -21.82
N GLU A 128 13.25 -25.81 -21.44
CA GLU A 128 12.08 -25.73 -22.31
C GLU A 128 12.30 -24.78 -23.50
N LEU A 129 13.04 -23.68 -23.29
CA LEU A 129 13.46 -22.76 -24.35
C LEU A 129 14.28 -23.49 -25.42
N LYS A 130 15.34 -24.20 -25.01
CA LYS A 130 16.21 -24.96 -25.93
C LYS A 130 15.48 -26.14 -26.59
N ALA A 131 14.53 -26.77 -25.90
CA ALA A 131 13.68 -27.81 -26.50
C ALA A 131 12.76 -27.26 -27.60
N ALA A 132 12.09 -26.12 -27.37
CA ALA A 132 11.25 -25.48 -28.37
C ALA A 132 12.07 -24.92 -29.55
N GLU A 133 13.27 -24.40 -29.28
CA GLU A 133 14.20 -23.90 -30.30
C GLU A 133 14.69 -25.03 -31.21
N GLN A 134 15.00 -26.19 -30.63
CA GLN A 134 15.40 -27.39 -31.36
C GLN A 134 14.24 -27.98 -32.18
N GLU A 135 13.02 -28.03 -31.64
CA GLU A 135 11.82 -28.42 -32.38
C GLU A 135 11.61 -27.54 -33.63
N LEU A 136 11.74 -26.22 -33.47
CA LEU A 136 11.64 -25.28 -34.59
C LEU A 136 12.77 -25.49 -35.61
N ARG A 137 14.01 -25.74 -35.18
CA ARG A 137 15.14 -26.09 -36.07
C ARG A 137 14.84 -27.33 -36.92
N GLU A 138 14.39 -28.42 -36.30
CA GLU A 138 14.16 -29.70 -36.97
C GLU A 138 13.05 -29.61 -38.02
N VAL A 139 11.90 -29.01 -37.67
CA VAL A 139 10.79 -28.84 -38.63
C VAL A 139 11.18 -27.87 -39.75
N THR A 140 11.94 -26.82 -39.46
CA THR A 140 12.44 -25.88 -40.48
C THR A 140 13.41 -26.54 -41.46
N ALA A 141 14.33 -27.38 -40.97
CA ALA A 141 15.25 -28.13 -41.84
C ALA A 141 14.49 -29.08 -42.79
N LEU A 142 13.47 -29.78 -42.28
CA LEU A 142 12.58 -30.61 -43.10
C LEU A 142 11.81 -29.80 -44.15
N TYR A 143 11.33 -28.61 -43.79
CA TYR A 143 10.65 -27.69 -44.72
C TYR A 143 11.58 -27.23 -45.85
N LEU A 144 12.78 -26.73 -45.51
CA LEU A 144 13.74 -26.23 -46.49
C LEU A 144 14.17 -27.34 -47.47
N ALA A 145 14.40 -28.57 -46.99
CA ALA A 145 14.68 -29.72 -47.84
C ALA A 145 13.52 -30.06 -48.80
N GLN A 146 12.26 -29.91 -48.38
CA GLN A 146 11.10 -30.09 -49.27
C GLN A 146 10.96 -28.94 -50.28
N VAL A 147 11.28 -27.71 -49.91
CA VAL A 147 11.30 -26.56 -50.84
C VAL A 147 12.40 -26.74 -51.90
N GLU A 148 13.58 -27.21 -51.51
CA GLU A 148 14.67 -27.53 -52.44
C GLU A 148 14.30 -28.70 -53.37
N GLN A 149 13.73 -29.79 -52.84
CA GLN A 149 13.25 -30.92 -53.65
C GLN A 149 12.16 -30.48 -54.65
N ARG A 150 11.23 -29.60 -54.23
CA ARG A 150 10.22 -28.99 -55.12
C ARG A 150 10.87 -28.18 -56.23
N LYS A 151 11.86 -27.33 -55.89
CA LYS A 151 12.62 -26.53 -56.86
C LYS A 151 13.33 -27.41 -57.88
N ALA A 152 14.03 -28.45 -57.42
CA ALA A 152 14.72 -29.42 -58.28
C ALA A 152 13.75 -30.08 -59.27
N LEU A 153 12.64 -30.66 -58.80
CA LEU A 153 11.61 -31.28 -59.65
C LEU A 153 10.98 -30.29 -60.65
N SER A 154 10.74 -29.04 -60.24
CA SER A 154 10.23 -27.99 -61.13
C SER A 154 11.23 -27.51 -62.19
N SER A 155 12.52 -27.82 -62.02
CA SER A 155 13.60 -27.43 -62.94
C SER A 155 13.99 -28.51 -63.96
N ILE A 156 13.31 -29.66 -63.97
CA ILE A 156 13.50 -30.71 -64.97
C ILE A 156 12.93 -30.22 -66.30
N ASP A 157 13.79 -29.74 -67.20
CA ASP A 157 13.39 -29.45 -68.57
C ASP A 157 13.11 -30.78 -69.30
N LEU A 158 11.86 -30.97 -69.70
CA LEU A 158 11.40 -32.19 -70.36
C LEU A 158 11.70 -32.21 -71.88
N LYS A 159 12.27 -31.14 -72.45
CA LYS A 159 12.63 -31.10 -73.87
C LYS A 159 13.67 -32.19 -74.21
N PRO A 160 13.43 -33.06 -75.21
CA PRO A 160 14.48 -33.98 -75.68
C PRO A 160 15.62 -33.17 -76.33
N SER A 161 16.85 -33.42 -75.87
CA SER A 161 18.06 -32.74 -76.33
C SER A 161 19.04 -33.78 -76.90
N GLY A 162 19.50 -33.54 -78.13
CA GLY A 162 20.29 -34.48 -78.94
C GLY A 162 19.75 -34.59 -80.37
N GLU A 163 20.64 -34.93 -81.32
CA GLU A 163 20.26 -35.07 -82.74
C GLU A 163 19.58 -36.42 -83.03
N ASP A 164 19.98 -37.49 -82.35
CA ASP A 164 19.29 -38.78 -82.36
C ASP A 164 18.00 -38.74 -81.54
N LYS A 165 16.86 -38.90 -82.22
CA LYS A 165 15.51 -38.84 -81.62
C LYS A 165 14.87 -40.23 -81.52
N PRO A 166 15.03 -40.97 -80.42
CA PRO A 166 14.07 -42.01 -80.08
C PRO A 166 12.72 -41.33 -79.81
N LEU A 167 11.70 -41.66 -80.60
CA LEU A 167 10.33 -41.17 -80.38
C LEU A 167 9.82 -41.65 -79.01
N ILE A 168 9.84 -40.75 -78.02
CA ILE A 168 9.25 -40.98 -76.70
C ILE A 168 7.76 -41.24 -76.90
N SER A 169 7.33 -42.47 -76.61
CA SER A 169 5.92 -42.86 -76.81
C SER A 169 4.99 -42.03 -75.94
N VAL A 170 3.76 -41.82 -76.44
CA VAL A 170 2.71 -41.06 -75.73
C VAL A 170 2.47 -41.61 -74.33
N ASP A 171 2.61 -42.93 -74.13
CA ASP A 171 2.44 -43.56 -72.82
C ASP A 171 3.65 -43.37 -71.90
N ARG A 172 4.88 -43.35 -72.44
CA ARG A 172 6.06 -42.96 -71.64
C ARG A 172 5.94 -41.51 -71.17
N TRP A 173 5.40 -40.63 -72.01
CA TRP A 173 5.05 -39.25 -71.62
C TRP A 173 4.03 -39.21 -70.49
N LYS A 174 2.90 -39.94 -70.58
CA LYS A 174 1.91 -40.05 -69.50
C LYS A 174 2.53 -40.50 -68.18
N HIS A 175 3.42 -41.51 -68.20
CA HIS A 175 4.11 -41.99 -67.00
C HIS A 175 5.04 -40.93 -66.39
N ILE A 176 5.80 -40.18 -67.20
CA ILE A 176 6.68 -39.12 -66.70
C ILE A 176 5.87 -37.97 -66.10
N PHE A 177 4.83 -37.48 -66.79
CA PHE A 177 3.96 -36.44 -66.26
C PHE A 177 3.23 -36.88 -64.98
N GLY A 178 2.68 -38.10 -64.94
CA GLY A 178 2.03 -38.64 -63.73
C GLY A 178 2.99 -38.83 -62.55
N PHE A 179 4.25 -39.16 -62.80
CA PHE A 179 5.29 -39.20 -61.76
C PHE A 179 5.60 -37.80 -61.22
N VAL A 180 5.79 -36.80 -62.09
CA VAL A 180 6.07 -35.42 -61.69
C VAL A 180 4.88 -34.81 -60.92
N ASP A 181 3.66 -34.96 -61.44
CA ASP A 181 2.43 -34.46 -60.82
C ASP A 181 2.18 -35.07 -59.43
N SER A 182 2.22 -36.40 -59.31
CA SER A 182 2.03 -37.07 -58.02
C SER A 182 3.18 -36.84 -57.02
N SER A 183 4.38 -36.50 -57.50
CA SER A 183 5.50 -36.08 -56.65
C SER A 183 5.33 -34.64 -56.16
N LEU A 184 5.00 -33.70 -57.04
CA LEU A 184 4.76 -32.29 -56.69
C LEU A 184 3.55 -32.15 -55.75
N THR A 185 2.47 -32.88 -56.01
CA THR A 185 1.28 -32.93 -55.13
C THR A 185 1.64 -33.42 -53.72
N ARG A 186 2.44 -34.49 -53.62
CA ARG A 186 2.93 -35.03 -52.34
C ARG A 186 3.83 -34.05 -51.59
N ILE A 187 4.75 -33.40 -52.29
CA ILE A 187 5.69 -32.43 -51.70
C ILE A 187 4.94 -31.16 -51.26
N ASN A 188 4.00 -30.64 -52.05
CA ASN A 188 3.18 -29.50 -51.64
C ASN A 188 2.28 -29.82 -50.42
N SER A 189 1.70 -31.03 -50.37
CA SER A 189 0.98 -31.51 -49.19
C SER A 189 1.88 -31.57 -47.95
N ARG A 190 3.10 -32.13 -48.08
CA ARG A 190 4.09 -32.20 -46.99
C ARG A 190 4.62 -30.83 -46.58
N ILE A 191 4.78 -29.90 -47.52
CA ILE A 191 5.13 -28.49 -47.24
C ILE A 191 4.03 -27.85 -46.37
N ASN A 192 2.75 -28.00 -46.73
CA ASN A 192 1.65 -27.41 -45.96
C ASN A 192 1.55 -28.00 -44.54
N GLU A 193 1.78 -29.31 -44.37
CA GLU A 193 1.90 -29.93 -43.04
C GLU A 193 3.07 -29.33 -42.23
N LEU A 194 4.24 -29.19 -42.86
CA LEU A 194 5.43 -28.65 -42.21
C LEU A 194 5.27 -27.16 -41.85
N LEU A 195 4.60 -26.36 -42.68
CA LEU A 195 4.26 -24.96 -42.36
C LEU A 195 3.37 -24.87 -41.11
N GLY A 196 2.30 -25.69 -41.04
CA GLY A 196 1.45 -25.75 -39.84
C GLY A 196 2.16 -26.29 -38.59
N ARG A 197 3.22 -27.09 -38.76
CA ARG A 197 4.10 -27.52 -37.66
C ARG A 197 5.10 -26.43 -37.25
N ILE A 198 5.62 -25.64 -38.19
CA ILE A 198 6.46 -24.47 -37.92
C ILE A 198 5.66 -23.43 -37.11
N ASP A 199 4.40 -23.15 -37.48
CA ASP A 199 3.53 -22.24 -36.73
C ASP A 199 3.35 -22.66 -35.25
N ASN A 200 3.05 -23.95 -35.02
CA ASN A 200 2.96 -24.51 -33.67
C ASN A 200 4.30 -24.41 -32.90
N ALA A 201 5.42 -24.72 -33.56
CA ALA A 201 6.75 -24.66 -32.94
C ALA A 201 7.20 -23.22 -32.64
N ARG A 202 6.90 -22.26 -33.53
CA ARG A 202 7.11 -20.82 -33.32
C ARG A 202 6.28 -20.30 -32.15
N ARG A 203 5.00 -20.68 -32.04
CA ARG A 203 4.15 -20.38 -30.87
C ARG A 203 4.74 -20.96 -29.57
N ARG A 204 5.19 -22.23 -29.59
CA ARG A 204 5.85 -22.84 -28.41
C ARG A 204 7.10 -22.07 -28.02
N LEU A 205 7.90 -21.65 -29.00
CA LEU A 205 9.14 -20.90 -28.77
C LEU A 205 8.88 -19.50 -28.22
N GLU A 206 7.90 -18.76 -28.75
CA GLU A 206 7.50 -17.43 -28.28
C GLU A 206 7.06 -17.45 -26.80
N ILE A 207 6.27 -18.46 -26.42
CA ILE A 207 5.84 -18.67 -25.03
C ILE A 207 7.02 -19.12 -24.15
N ALA A 208 7.92 -19.95 -24.66
CA ALA A 208 9.13 -20.36 -23.91
C ALA A 208 10.11 -19.19 -23.71
N LEU A 209 10.28 -18.31 -24.70
CA LEU A 209 11.07 -17.08 -24.65
C LEU A 209 10.49 -16.15 -23.58
N THR A 210 9.17 -15.94 -23.61
CA THR A 210 8.46 -15.09 -22.63
C THR A 210 8.64 -15.61 -21.20
N VAL A 211 8.57 -16.94 -20.98
CA VAL A 211 8.83 -17.55 -19.68
C VAL A 211 10.30 -17.41 -19.27
N ALA A 212 11.24 -17.62 -20.17
CA ALA A 212 12.68 -17.49 -19.89
C ALA A 212 13.09 -16.06 -19.52
N GLU A 213 12.50 -15.04 -20.17
CA GLU A 213 12.70 -13.63 -19.85
C GLU A 213 12.30 -13.27 -18.40
N ARG A 214 11.25 -13.90 -17.85
CA ARG A 214 10.82 -13.72 -16.44
C ARG A 214 11.87 -14.20 -15.42
N TYR A 215 12.82 -15.03 -15.84
CA TYR A 215 13.90 -15.58 -15.01
C TYR A 215 15.29 -15.06 -15.41
N LYS A 216 15.37 -13.94 -16.17
CA LYS A 216 16.63 -13.24 -16.47
C LYS A 216 17.08 -12.28 -15.36
N SER A 217 16.15 -11.69 -14.61
CA SER A 217 16.43 -10.74 -13.53
C SER A 217 16.55 -11.41 -12.16
N HIS A 218 17.37 -10.81 -11.29
CA HIS A 218 17.38 -11.10 -9.86
C HIS A 218 16.35 -10.23 -9.12
N ARG A 219 15.76 -10.72 -8.03
CA ARG A 219 15.00 -9.89 -7.10
C ARG A 219 15.99 -9.28 -6.10
N GLU A 220 16.07 -7.95 -6.03
CA GLU A 220 16.76 -7.27 -4.94
C GLU A 220 15.77 -7.13 -3.76
N THR A 221 16.19 -7.56 -2.58
CA THR A 221 15.46 -7.38 -1.31
C THR A 221 16.36 -6.71 -0.31
N ARG A 222 15.80 -5.71 0.38
CA ARG A 222 16.51 -4.92 1.39
C ARG A 222 15.93 -5.23 2.75
N ARG A 223 16.82 -5.59 3.67
CA ARG A 223 16.53 -5.92 5.06
C ARG A 223 17.49 -5.17 5.95
N LYS A 224 17.16 -5.05 7.23
CA LYS A 224 18.10 -4.66 8.27
C LYS A 224 18.43 -5.87 9.13
N THR A 225 19.63 -5.86 9.69
CA THR A 225 20.10 -6.84 10.66
C THR A 225 20.64 -6.08 11.86
N VAL A 226 20.16 -6.40 13.07
CA VAL A 226 20.74 -5.84 14.30
C VAL A 226 21.78 -6.82 14.81
N VAL A 227 23.06 -6.45 14.66
CA VAL A 227 24.21 -7.21 15.16
C VAL A 227 24.52 -6.75 16.59
N VAL A 228 24.78 -7.71 17.47
CA VAL A 228 24.93 -7.51 18.91
C VAL A 228 26.14 -8.30 19.40
N ASP A 229 27.16 -7.61 19.91
CA ASP A 229 28.28 -8.24 20.61
C ASP A 229 28.02 -8.26 22.13
N LEU A 230 27.99 -9.46 22.71
CA LEU A 230 27.72 -9.71 24.13
C LEU A 230 28.92 -10.36 24.83
N GLU A 231 29.04 -10.13 26.14
CA GLU A 231 29.92 -10.88 27.04
C GLU A 231 29.08 -11.55 28.14
N ALA A 232 29.07 -12.89 28.14
CA ALA A 232 28.41 -13.73 29.13
C ALA A 232 29.45 -14.31 30.11
N PRO A 233 29.45 -13.94 31.40
CA PRO A 233 30.49 -14.37 32.34
C PRO A 233 30.33 -15.84 32.80
N ARG A 234 29.21 -16.49 32.47
CA ARG A 234 28.92 -17.91 32.71
C ARG A 234 28.11 -18.45 31.55
N ALA A 235 28.09 -19.77 31.39
CA ALA A 235 27.15 -20.42 30.48
C ALA A 235 25.77 -20.52 31.15
N GLY A 236 24.70 -20.31 30.40
CA GLY A 236 23.34 -20.32 30.93
C GLY A 236 22.28 -19.94 29.90
N SER A 237 21.02 -20.02 30.33
CA SER A 237 19.85 -19.59 29.55
C SER A 237 19.51 -18.14 29.88
N TYR A 238 19.33 -17.31 28.84
CA TYR A 238 19.16 -15.87 28.98
C TYR A 238 17.96 -15.35 28.18
N ASP A 239 17.08 -14.59 28.85
CA ASP A 239 15.96 -13.88 28.21
C ASP A 239 16.48 -12.60 27.54
N ILE A 240 16.45 -12.56 26.22
CA ILE A 240 16.91 -11.45 25.40
C ILE A 240 15.73 -10.91 24.59
N ALA A 241 15.55 -9.59 24.60
CA ALA A 241 14.55 -8.93 23.79
C ALA A 241 15.14 -7.75 23.00
N LEU A 242 14.76 -7.64 21.74
CA LEU A 242 15.07 -6.49 20.89
C LEU A 242 13.83 -5.59 20.82
N GLU A 243 14.01 -4.32 21.14
CA GLU A 243 12.99 -3.29 20.97
C GLU A 243 13.43 -2.33 19.85
N TYR A 244 12.55 -2.04 18.89
CA TYR A 244 12.85 -1.17 17.75
C TYR A 244 11.58 -0.56 17.17
N GLY A 245 11.72 0.65 16.63
CA GLY A 245 10.70 1.40 15.92
C GLY A 245 10.70 1.06 14.42
N VAL A 246 9.52 1.12 13.80
CA VAL A 246 9.32 0.89 12.36
C VAL A 246 8.16 1.75 11.84
N GLU A 247 8.24 2.16 10.58
CA GLU A 247 7.22 3.01 9.91
C GLU A 247 6.10 2.20 9.21
N ASP A 248 5.07 2.92 8.74
CA ASP A 248 3.86 2.40 8.06
C ASP A 248 3.04 1.36 8.88
N ALA A 249 3.02 1.52 10.20
CA ALA A 249 2.02 0.89 11.07
C ALA A 249 1.28 1.96 11.88
N GLY A 250 0.05 1.70 12.30
CA GLY A 250 -0.69 2.70 13.07
C GLY A 250 -2.14 2.33 13.37
N TRP A 251 -2.84 3.28 13.99
CA TRP A 251 -4.20 3.05 14.48
C TRP A 251 -5.11 4.28 14.36
N PHE A 252 -6.42 4.04 14.42
CA PHE A 252 -7.46 5.08 14.40
C PHE A 252 -8.60 4.73 15.37
N PRO A 253 -9.11 5.66 16.19
CA PRO A 253 -10.29 5.43 17.03
C PRO A 253 -11.55 5.15 16.18
N HIS A 254 -12.36 4.18 16.62
CA HIS A 254 -13.65 3.86 16.02
C HIS A 254 -14.64 3.39 17.08
N TYR A 255 -15.79 4.05 17.19
CA TYR A 255 -16.77 3.77 18.23
C TYR A 255 -18.00 3.04 17.69
N ARG A 256 -18.62 2.23 18.54
CA ARG A 256 -20.00 1.76 18.36
C ARG A 256 -20.81 2.21 19.56
N LEU A 257 -21.98 2.79 19.28
CA LEU A 257 -22.93 3.24 20.27
C LEU A 257 -24.24 2.49 20.08
N THR A 258 -24.62 1.66 21.05
CA THR A 258 -25.95 1.07 21.11
C THR A 258 -26.81 1.86 22.10
N LEU A 259 -27.91 2.43 21.62
CA LEU A 259 -28.97 2.94 22.49
C LEU A 259 -29.79 1.76 23.00
N GLU A 260 -29.89 1.65 24.34
CA GLU A 260 -30.69 0.63 25.00
C GLU A 260 -31.83 1.31 25.78
N GLU A 261 -32.96 1.49 25.08
CA GLU A 261 -34.22 1.97 25.66
C GLU A 261 -34.86 0.89 26.54
N SER A 262 -35.31 1.30 27.74
CA SER A 262 -36.00 0.45 28.70
C SER A 262 -37.34 1.08 29.06
N ARG A 263 -38.41 0.28 29.10
CA ARG A 263 -39.76 0.75 29.46
C ARG A 263 -39.92 1.06 30.96
N SER A 264 -38.87 0.90 31.78
CA SER A 264 -38.97 1.03 33.24
C SER A 264 -37.72 1.62 33.91
N SER A 265 -36.77 2.14 33.14
CA SER A 265 -35.59 2.85 33.66
C SER A 265 -35.21 4.00 32.74
N SER A 266 -34.35 4.91 33.20
CA SER A 266 -33.70 5.90 32.32
C SER A 266 -33.03 5.22 31.12
N PRO A 267 -33.04 5.84 29.92
CA PRO A 267 -32.35 5.30 28.76
C PRO A 267 -30.85 5.24 29.04
N SER A 268 -30.22 4.15 28.60
CA SER A 268 -28.78 3.95 28.76
C SER A 268 -28.12 3.79 27.41
N VAL A 269 -26.89 4.28 27.31
CA VAL A 269 -26.05 4.16 26.12
C VAL A 269 -24.90 3.22 26.43
N LYS A 270 -24.75 2.19 25.61
CA LYS A 270 -23.59 1.29 25.62
C LYS A 270 -22.60 1.74 24.56
N LEU A 271 -21.41 2.13 24.99
CA LEU A 271 -20.31 2.55 24.14
C LEU A 271 -19.26 1.44 24.07
N THR A 272 -19.16 0.79 22.92
CA THR A 272 -18.05 -0.10 22.59
C THR A 272 -16.93 0.72 21.94
N THR A 273 -15.76 0.76 22.56
CA THR A 273 -14.55 1.35 21.97
C THR A 273 -13.78 0.29 21.20
N ALA A 274 -13.56 0.55 19.92
CA ALA A 274 -12.66 -0.20 19.06
C ALA A 274 -11.65 0.74 18.39
N VAL A 275 -10.69 0.15 17.68
CA VAL A 275 -9.79 0.88 16.80
C VAL A 275 -9.62 0.13 15.48
N TYR A 276 -9.35 0.85 14.40
CA TYR A 276 -8.78 0.24 13.20
C TYR A 276 -7.25 0.27 13.29
N VAL A 277 -6.63 -0.90 13.22
CA VAL A 277 -5.17 -1.11 13.18
C VAL A 277 -4.73 -1.45 11.77
N TYR A 278 -3.56 -0.95 11.34
CA TYR A 278 -2.92 -1.35 10.10
C TYR A 278 -1.42 -1.60 10.27
N ASN A 279 -0.87 -2.42 9.37
CA ASN A 279 0.52 -2.87 9.37
C ASN A 279 1.00 -3.00 7.91
N GLU A 280 1.95 -2.17 7.48
CA GLU A 280 2.75 -2.35 6.26
C GLU A 280 4.26 -2.37 6.59
N THR A 281 4.61 -2.82 7.80
CA THR A 281 6.01 -2.82 8.32
C THR A 281 6.92 -3.80 7.58
N GLY A 282 6.36 -4.85 7.00
CA GLY A 282 7.07 -6.02 6.47
C GLY A 282 7.09 -7.22 7.42
N GLU A 283 6.53 -7.10 8.64
CA GLU A 283 6.51 -8.16 9.65
C GLU A 283 5.08 -8.50 10.11
N ASP A 284 4.70 -9.78 10.05
CA ASP A 284 3.43 -10.25 10.60
C ASP A 284 3.48 -10.31 12.14
N TRP A 285 2.52 -9.66 12.80
CA TRP A 285 2.37 -9.77 14.25
C TRP A 285 1.47 -10.96 14.55
N SER A 286 1.88 -11.85 15.44
CA SER A 286 1.15 -13.08 15.79
C SER A 286 1.08 -13.27 17.30
N ASP A 287 -0.13 -13.34 17.86
CA ASP A 287 -0.38 -13.46 19.31
C ASP A 287 0.33 -12.37 20.16
N ALA A 288 0.45 -11.16 19.63
CA ALA A 288 1.16 -10.05 20.27
C ALA A 288 0.22 -9.23 21.18
N LYS A 289 0.73 -8.73 22.32
CA LYS A 289 -0.01 -7.72 23.12
C LYS A 289 0.04 -6.38 22.39
N LEU A 290 -1.13 -5.78 22.14
CA LEU A 290 -1.23 -4.43 21.61
C LEU A 290 -1.33 -3.38 22.72
N THR A 291 -0.56 -2.31 22.58
CA THR A 291 -0.71 -1.02 23.26
C THR A 291 -0.83 0.06 22.18
N LEU A 292 -1.60 1.11 22.44
CA LEU A 292 -1.89 2.20 21.52
C LEU A 292 -1.58 3.54 22.20
N SER A 293 -1.03 4.51 21.47
CA SER A 293 -0.71 5.83 21.99
C SER A 293 -0.90 6.95 20.97
N THR A 294 -1.14 8.17 21.46
CA THR A 294 -1.17 9.41 20.65
C THR A 294 0.18 10.13 20.60
N ALA A 295 1.20 9.63 21.33
CA ALA A 295 2.53 10.23 21.38
C ALA A 295 3.26 10.15 20.02
N ASP A 296 4.31 10.96 19.86
CA ASP A 296 5.28 10.83 18.77
C ASP A 296 6.48 10.00 19.25
N LEU A 297 6.82 8.92 18.55
CA LEU A 297 7.94 8.04 18.91
C LEU A 297 9.31 8.64 18.53
N THR A 298 9.33 9.60 17.60
CA THR A 298 10.54 10.11 16.95
C THR A 298 10.84 11.58 17.21
N ASN A 299 9.82 12.41 17.41
CA ASN A 299 9.97 13.84 17.64
C ASN A 299 10.00 14.14 19.15
N PRO A 300 11.15 14.47 19.75
CA PRO A 300 11.23 14.77 21.17
C PRO A 300 10.48 16.06 21.50
N SER A 301 9.72 16.07 22.60
CA SER A 301 8.98 17.22 23.12
C SER A 301 9.91 18.39 23.51
N ARG A 302 10.35 19.17 22.53
CA ARG A 302 11.19 20.35 22.70
C ARG A 302 10.33 21.60 22.86
N LEU A 303 10.78 22.52 23.71
CA LEU A 303 10.26 23.88 23.73
C LEU A 303 10.52 24.53 22.34
N PRO A 304 9.49 25.04 21.64
CA PRO A 304 9.71 25.72 20.36
C PRO A 304 10.63 26.93 20.51
N GLU A 305 11.58 27.10 19.58
CA GLU A 305 12.45 28.27 19.60
C GLU A 305 11.64 29.55 19.32
N LEU A 306 11.74 30.52 20.23
CA LEU A 306 10.99 31.77 20.15
C LEU A 306 11.58 32.68 19.06
N SER A 307 11.04 32.57 17.85
CA SER A 307 11.33 33.52 16.77
C SER A 307 10.79 34.91 17.12
N ARG A 308 11.64 35.93 17.01
CA ARG A 308 11.21 37.33 17.20
C ARG A 308 10.29 37.74 16.05
N TRP A 309 9.06 38.11 16.37
CA TRP A 309 8.11 38.62 15.39
C TRP A 309 8.50 40.03 14.96
N THR A 310 8.61 40.24 13.65
CA THR A 310 8.88 41.55 13.06
C THR A 310 7.73 41.90 12.12
N ILE A 311 7.05 43.01 12.35
CA ILE A 311 5.95 43.45 11.49
C ILE A 311 6.55 44.11 10.25
N ALA A 312 6.52 43.41 9.11
CA ALA A 312 6.97 43.92 7.83
C ALA A 312 5.81 44.52 7.03
N SER A 313 6.00 45.71 6.46
CA SER A 313 5.02 46.35 5.57
C SER A 313 5.10 45.73 4.17
N VAL A 314 4.18 44.81 3.86
CA VAL A 314 4.01 44.30 2.48
C VAL A 314 3.31 45.36 1.64
N ILE A 315 4.09 46.14 0.88
CA ILE A 315 3.57 46.94 -0.22
C ILE A 315 3.07 45.94 -1.27
N ARG A 316 1.74 45.83 -1.42
CA ARG A 316 1.16 45.10 -2.55
C ARG A 316 1.53 45.87 -3.82
N PRO A 317 2.19 45.26 -4.83
CA PRO A 317 2.43 45.93 -6.10
C PRO A 317 1.08 46.25 -6.74
N ASP A 318 0.86 47.52 -7.06
CA ASP A 318 -0.40 47.99 -7.62
C ASP A 318 -0.61 47.38 -9.01
N SER A 319 -1.66 46.58 -9.17
CA SER A 319 -1.90 45.76 -10.36
C SER A 319 -2.44 46.55 -11.56
N THR A 320 -2.37 47.89 -11.52
CA THR A 320 -3.07 48.80 -12.42
C THR A 320 -2.18 49.57 -13.39
N ARG A 321 -1.08 48.96 -13.89
CA ARG A 321 -0.30 49.51 -15.02
C ARG A 321 0.05 48.50 -16.12
N VAL A 322 -0.98 47.96 -16.75
CA VAL A 322 -0.86 47.34 -18.09
C VAL A 322 -0.63 48.45 -19.13
N ALA A 323 0.62 48.72 -19.46
CA ALA A 323 1.03 49.61 -20.54
C ALA A 323 1.72 48.81 -21.66
N ARG A 324 1.34 49.04 -22.93
CA ARG A 324 1.87 48.35 -24.10
C ARG A 324 2.99 49.17 -24.77
N SER A 325 4.25 48.82 -24.50
CA SER A 325 5.40 49.01 -25.39
C SER A 325 6.62 48.30 -24.76
N ASP A 326 7.55 47.70 -25.49
CA ASP A 326 7.67 47.59 -26.96
C ASP A 326 8.22 46.23 -27.40
N ARG A 327 8.21 45.97 -28.71
CA ARG A 327 8.86 44.78 -29.29
C ARG A 327 10.35 45.01 -29.53
N GLY A 328 11.18 44.12 -28.98
CA GLY A 328 12.43 43.70 -29.60
C GLY A 328 13.72 44.31 -29.03
N LEU A 329 14.45 43.49 -28.29
CA LEU A 329 15.78 43.05 -28.73
C LEU A 329 16.09 41.67 -28.12
N GLU A 330 16.86 40.84 -28.84
CA GLU A 330 17.38 39.57 -28.33
C GLU A 330 18.86 39.71 -27.94
N SER A 331 19.34 38.73 -27.16
CA SER A 331 20.75 38.35 -26.92
C SER A 331 21.59 39.25 -25.99
N ASN A 332 22.25 38.57 -25.04
CA ASN A 332 23.48 38.95 -24.32
C ASN A 332 23.38 40.22 -23.44
N VAL A 333 23.86 40.25 -22.20
CA VAL A 333 25.15 39.74 -21.70
C VAL A 333 24.97 39.03 -20.35
N ALA A 334 25.65 37.89 -20.18
CA ALA A 334 25.94 37.35 -18.86
C ALA A 334 27.31 37.87 -18.37
N GLN A 335 27.49 37.95 -17.05
CA GLN A 335 28.76 38.23 -16.36
C GLN A 335 29.23 39.70 -16.33
N ALA A 336 29.07 40.34 -15.16
CA ALA A 336 30.11 41.07 -14.39
C ALA A 336 29.57 42.34 -13.69
N ALA A 337 29.48 42.28 -12.36
CA ALA A 337 29.73 43.38 -11.41
C ALA A 337 29.56 42.85 -9.96
N ASP A 338 30.65 42.51 -9.30
CA ASP A 338 30.70 42.50 -7.84
C ASP A 338 30.83 43.95 -7.34
N GLU A 339 30.12 44.34 -6.27
CA GLU A 339 30.69 45.26 -5.28
C GLU A 339 29.93 45.23 -3.92
N GLU A 340 30.69 44.80 -2.91
CA GLU A 340 30.62 44.96 -1.45
C GLU A 340 29.33 45.40 -0.71
N ALA A 341 29.02 44.61 0.34
CA ALA A 341 28.43 45.10 1.59
C ALA A 341 29.28 44.56 2.78
N PRO A 342 29.47 45.32 3.88
CA PRO A 342 30.63 45.17 4.75
C PRO A 342 30.55 44.02 5.79
N ALA A 343 31.73 43.54 6.20
CA ALA A 343 31.89 42.51 7.23
C ALA A 343 31.63 43.01 8.67
N GLY A 344 31.08 42.13 9.52
CA GLY A 344 30.72 42.48 10.91
C GLY A 344 30.53 41.27 11.84
N TYR A 345 31.65 40.63 12.20
CA TYR A 345 31.84 39.72 13.35
C TYR A 345 30.63 38.98 13.94
N TYR A 346 30.53 37.69 13.63
CA TYR A 346 30.37 36.66 14.68
C TYR A 346 31.33 35.51 14.41
N GLU A 347 32.17 35.23 15.41
CA GLU A 347 33.22 34.21 15.33
C GLU A 347 32.61 32.82 15.54
N ARG A 348 32.35 32.10 14.45
CA ARG A 348 31.94 30.69 14.54
C ARG A 348 33.12 29.85 15.02
N GLU A 349 33.12 29.51 16.30
CA GLU A 349 33.87 28.36 16.80
C GLU A 349 33.56 27.14 15.91
N LYS A 350 34.58 26.62 15.23
CA LYS A 350 34.45 25.35 14.51
C LYS A 350 34.38 24.24 15.54
N LYS A 351 33.17 23.91 16.00
CA LYS A 351 32.88 22.55 16.45
C LYS A 351 33.40 21.60 15.36
N LYS A 352 34.28 20.69 15.73
CA LYS A 352 34.54 19.51 14.90
C LYS A 352 33.26 18.70 14.93
N ASP A 353 32.57 18.65 13.81
CA ASP A 353 31.54 17.65 13.61
C ASP A 353 32.22 16.28 13.73
N ALA A 354 31.87 15.54 14.78
CA ALA A 354 32.17 14.12 14.81
C ALA A 354 31.34 13.47 13.69
N PRO A 355 31.91 12.58 12.87
CA PRO A 355 31.13 11.93 11.82
C PRO A 355 30.00 11.15 12.48
N SER A 356 28.76 11.45 12.10
CA SER A 356 27.65 10.52 12.32
C SER A 356 28.04 9.17 11.69
N PRO A 357 27.82 8.04 12.37
CA PRO A 357 28.09 6.74 11.76
C PRO A 357 27.21 6.59 10.53
N GLU A 358 27.83 6.49 9.35
CA GLU A 358 27.13 6.10 8.13
C GLU A 358 26.62 4.66 8.29
N PRO A 359 25.38 4.34 7.90
CA PRO A 359 24.83 3.00 8.06
C PRO A 359 25.62 2.01 7.20
N SER A 360 26.24 1.03 7.84
CA SER A 360 27.00 -0.02 7.19
C SER A 360 26.08 -0.82 6.26
N THR A 361 26.25 -0.58 4.96
CA THR A 361 25.51 -1.30 3.91
C THR A 361 26.29 -2.55 3.53
N SER A 362 25.84 -3.69 4.04
CA SER A 362 26.40 -5.00 3.73
C SER A 362 25.69 -5.57 2.49
N TYR A 363 26.47 -6.05 1.53
CA TYR A 363 25.96 -6.67 0.30
C TYR A 363 26.19 -8.17 0.37
N LYS A 364 25.12 -8.97 0.48
CA LYS A 364 25.20 -10.43 0.34
C LYS A 364 25.09 -10.74 -1.17
N PRO A 365 26.21 -11.03 -1.89
CA PRO A 365 26.15 -11.30 -3.33
C PRO A 365 25.37 -12.59 -3.60
N ALA A 366 24.66 -12.62 -4.73
CA ALA A 366 24.02 -13.85 -5.19
C ALA A 366 25.05 -14.99 -5.29
N PRO A 367 24.74 -16.23 -4.86
CA PRO A 367 25.68 -17.34 -4.90
C PRO A 367 26.30 -17.53 -6.29
N LYS A 368 27.59 -17.89 -6.37
CA LYS A 368 28.32 -17.93 -7.65
C LYS A 368 27.59 -18.74 -8.75
N LYS A 369 27.01 -19.89 -8.40
CA LYS A 369 26.19 -20.72 -9.31
C LYS A 369 24.98 -19.97 -9.88
N ALA A 370 24.35 -19.12 -9.08
CA ALA A 370 23.19 -18.34 -9.47
C ALA A 370 23.59 -17.21 -10.45
N MET A 371 24.75 -16.56 -10.25
CA MET A 371 25.31 -15.62 -11.22
C MET A 371 25.69 -16.30 -12.55
N GLU A 372 26.32 -17.48 -12.49
CA GLU A 372 26.66 -18.30 -13.67
C GLU A 372 25.38 -18.72 -14.43
N GLN A 373 24.32 -19.11 -13.73
CA GLN A 373 23.03 -19.45 -14.34
C GLN A 373 22.31 -18.23 -14.91
N GLN A 374 22.39 -17.06 -14.27
CA GLN A 374 21.83 -15.81 -14.80
C GLN A 374 22.48 -15.43 -16.14
N GLN A 375 23.81 -15.49 -16.23
CA GLN A 375 24.54 -15.21 -17.47
C GLN A 375 24.21 -16.21 -18.59
N ARG A 376 24.11 -17.51 -18.25
CA ARG A 376 23.70 -18.56 -19.21
C ARG A 376 22.26 -18.39 -19.70
N MET A 377 21.34 -17.96 -18.83
CA MET A 377 19.96 -17.62 -19.20
C MET A 377 19.94 -16.44 -20.18
N GLU A 378 20.65 -15.34 -19.87
CA GLU A 378 20.73 -14.17 -20.73
C GLU A 378 21.29 -14.50 -22.12
N GLN A 379 22.39 -15.26 -22.20
CA GLN A 379 22.96 -15.74 -23.46
C GLN A 379 21.92 -16.56 -24.24
N SER A 380 21.30 -17.56 -23.59
CA SER A 380 20.32 -18.45 -24.23
C SER A 380 19.11 -17.69 -24.78
N VAL A 381 18.59 -16.69 -24.06
CA VAL A 381 17.47 -15.84 -24.53
C VAL A 381 17.88 -14.99 -25.74
N ASN A 382 19.10 -14.45 -25.75
CA ASN A 382 19.59 -13.63 -26.86
C ASN A 382 19.87 -14.47 -28.12
N ASP A 383 20.51 -15.63 -27.98
CA ASP A 383 20.80 -16.57 -29.07
C ASP A 383 19.51 -17.07 -29.73
N VAL A 384 18.53 -17.51 -28.91
CA VAL A 384 17.23 -18.00 -29.37
C VAL A 384 16.45 -16.90 -30.11
N ARG A 385 16.48 -15.65 -29.61
CA ARG A 385 15.84 -14.52 -30.31
C ARG A 385 16.51 -14.23 -31.66
N GLY A 386 17.84 -14.36 -31.74
CA GLY A 386 18.59 -14.29 -32.99
C GLY A 386 18.21 -15.38 -33.99
N PHE A 387 18.13 -16.63 -33.53
CA PHE A 387 17.66 -17.76 -34.34
C PHE A 387 16.22 -17.57 -34.82
N TYR A 388 15.31 -17.11 -33.95
CA TYR A 388 13.90 -16.88 -34.28
C TYR A 388 13.72 -15.80 -35.35
N ASN A 389 14.43 -14.67 -35.21
CA ASN A 389 14.44 -13.61 -36.22
C ASN A 389 14.97 -14.10 -37.58
N LYS A 390 16.01 -14.95 -37.59
CA LYS A 390 16.48 -15.60 -38.81
C LYS A 390 15.43 -16.57 -39.37
N ASN A 391 14.77 -17.36 -38.52
CA ASN A 391 13.74 -18.31 -38.93
C ASN A 391 12.56 -17.62 -39.62
N LEU A 392 12.15 -16.45 -39.16
CA LEU A 392 11.13 -15.60 -39.79
C LEU A 392 11.57 -15.09 -41.18
N ALA A 393 12.87 -14.83 -41.38
CA ALA A 393 13.42 -14.47 -42.68
C ALA A 393 13.57 -15.67 -43.65
N ASP A 394 13.89 -16.86 -43.12
CA ASP A 394 14.06 -18.09 -43.90
C ASP A 394 12.72 -18.72 -44.33
N VAL A 395 11.66 -18.62 -43.50
CA VAL A 395 10.32 -19.17 -43.77
C VAL A 395 9.26 -18.08 -43.64
N LYS A 396 8.99 -17.41 -44.77
CA LYS A 396 8.14 -16.21 -44.88
C LYS A 396 6.65 -16.50 -45.10
N GLU A 397 6.27 -17.77 -45.29
CA GLU A 397 4.91 -18.13 -45.69
C GLU A 397 3.92 -17.87 -44.53
N GLU A 398 2.83 -17.15 -44.80
CA GLU A 398 1.92 -16.64 -43.77
C GLU A 398 1.34 -17.72 -42.84
N LEU A 399 1.06 -18.90 -43.42
CA LEU A 399 0.55 -20.09 -42.73
C LEU A 399 1.50 -20.62 -41.64
N ALA A 400 2.79 -20.31 -41.71
CA ALA A 400 3.78 -20.70 -40.71
C ALA A 400 3.95 -19.69 -39.56
N ASP A 401 3.18 -18.61 -39.50
CA ASP A 401 3.31 -17.58 -38.46
C ASP A 401 1.94 -17.06 -37.94
N GLN A 402 0.83 -17.72 -38.26
CA GLN A 402 -0.51 -17.28 -37.81
C GLN A 402 -0.66 -17.36 -36.27
N LYS A 403 -0.60 -18.56 -35.68
CA LYS A 403 -0.68 -18.74 -34.22
C LYS A 403 0.56 -18.21 -33.52
N ALA A 404 1.68 -18.11 -34.23
CA ALA A 404 2.89 -17.46 -33.73
C ALA A 404 2.67 -15.96 -33.51
N ARG A 405 2.04 -15.22 -34.44
CA ARG A 405 1.58 -13.83 -34.23
C ARG A 405 0.58 -13.74 -33.09
N GLU A 406 -0.49 -14.55 -33.12
CA GLU A 406 -1.49 -14.56 -32.04
C GLU A 406 -0.85 -14.78 -30.66
N ALA A 407 0.16 -15.66 -30.55
CA ALA A 407 0.90 -15.88 -29.32
C ALA A 407 1.83 -14.71 -28.96
N ARG A 408 2.53 -14.12 -29.93
CA ARG A 408 3.44 -12.98 -29.76
C ARG A 408 2.70 -11.77 -29.21
N ASP A 409 1.60 -11.41 -29.85
CA ASP A 409 0.73 -10.30 -29.46
C ASP A 409 0.20 -10.52 -28.03
N LEU A 410 -0.31 -11.72 -27.72
CA LEU A 410 -0.75 -12.08 -26.36
C LEU A 410 0.39 -12.04 -25.32
N MET A 411 1.62 -12.38 -25.70
CA MET A 411 2.78 -12.36 -24.81
C MET A 411 3.36 -10.95 -24.63
N GLU A 412 3.16 -10.03 -25.57
CA GLU A 412 3.45 -8.60 -25.40
C GLU A 412 2.44 -7.97 -24.44
N ASP A 413 1.14 -8.17 -24.69
CA ASP A 413 0.01 -7.78 -23.82
C ASP A 413 0.19 -8.27 -22.37
N PHE A 414 0.73 -9.49 -22.21
CA PHE A 414 1.05 -10.11 -20.94
C PHE A 414 2.23 -9.45 -20.23
N ARG A 415 3.36 -9.22 -20.95
CA ARG A 415 4.54 -8.54 -20.39
C ARG A 415 4.18 -7.15 -19.86
N GLU A 416 3.43 -6.36 -20.64
CA GLU A 416 2.92 -5.04 -20.22
C GLU A 416 2.04 -5.18 -18.97
N SER A 417 1.01 -6.03 -19.01
CA SER A 417 0.04 -6.18 -17.92
C SER A 417 0.67 -6.65 -16.61
N VAL A 418 1.66 -7.54 -16.67
CA VAL A 418 2.37 -8.04 -15.47
C VAL A 418 3.32 -6.99 -14.89
N ASN A 419 3.97 -6.17 -15.72
CA ASN A 419 4.82 -5.09 -15.23
C ASN A 419 3.98 -3.96 -14.62
N GLU A 420 2.89 -3.57 -15.27
CA GLU A 420 2.06 -2.46 -14.81
C GLU A 420 1.23 -2.78 -13.56
N GLN A 421 0.75 -4.03 -13.36
CA GLN A 421 0.10 -4.39 -12.09
C GLN A 421 1.04 -4.19 -10.89
N GLU A 422 2.34 -4.49 -11.03
CA GLU A 422 3.35 -4.29 -9.98
C GLU A 422 3.68 -2.79 -9.83
N ASN A 423 3.84 -2.07 -10.94
CA ASN A 423 4.10 -0.63 -11.00
C ASN A 423 3.02 0.19 -10.26
N TYR A 424 1.74 -0.03 -10.60
CA TYR A 424 0.61 0.67 -9.98
C TYR A 424 0.40 0.26 -8.52
N TYR A 425 0.64 -1.00 -8.16
CA TYR A 425 0.54 -1.47 -6.76
C TYR A 425 1.57 -0.76 -5.88
N ASN A 426 2.83 -0.71 -6.32
CA ASN A 426 3.92 -0.02 -5.62
C ASN A 426 3.69 1.50 -5.52
N LYS A 427 3.00 2.10 -6.50
CA LYS A 427 2.54 3.51 -6.48
C LYS A 427 1.31 3.76 -5.59
N ARG A 428 0.81 2.75 -4.86
CA ARG A 428 -0.44 2.79 -4.07
C ARG A 428 -1.68 3.22 -4.90
N ASP A 429 -1.67 2.89 -6.20
CA ASP A 429 -2.77 3.08 -7.16
C ASP A 429 -3.47 1.74 -7.47
N TYR A 430 -4.19 1.28 -6.46
CA TYR A 430 -4.84 -0.03 -6.44
C TYR A 430 -5.90 -0.23 -7.55
N SER A 431 -6.53 0.84 -8.05
CA SER A 431 -7.54 0.72 -9.13
C SER A 431 -6.90 0.27 -10.44
N ASN A 432 -5.76 0.87 -10.80
CA ASN A 432 -5.04 0.48 -12.01
C ASN A 432 -4.30 -0.86 -11.81
N ALA A 433 -3.73 -1.10 -10.63
CA ALA A 433 -3.13 -2.40 -10.28
C ALA A 433 -4.14 -3.56 -10.43
N ARG A 434 -5.35 -3.41 -9.89
CA ARG A 434 -6.45 -4.38 -10.02
C ARG A 434 -6.90 -4.59 -11.47
N THR A 435 -6.83 -3.54 -12.29
CA THR A 435 -7.20 -3.59 -13.71
C THR A 435 -6.17 -4.38 -14.52
N HIS A 436 -4.88 -4.06 -14.42
CA HIS A 436 -3.81 -4.80 -15.09
C HIS A 436 -3.67 -6.24 -14.57
N ALA A 437 -3.92 -6.49 -13.29
CA ALA A 437 -3.99 -7.85 -12.73
C ALA A 437 -5.17 -8.67 -13.28
N THR A 438 -6.30 -8.02 -13.57
CA THR A 438 -7.43 -8.69 -14.25
C THR A 438 -7.10 -8.98 -15.71
N ARG A 439 -6.55 -8.01 -16.46
CA ARG A 439 -6.08 -8.22 -17.85
C ARG A 439 -5.05 -9.35 -17.94
N THR A 440 -4.10 -9.42 -17.01
CA THR A 440 -3.13 -10.52 -16.88
C THR A 440 -3.82 -11.89 -16.79
N LEU A 441 -4.81 -12.04 -15.89
CA LEU A 441 -5.55 -13.29 -15.73
C LEU A 441 -6.40 -13.63 -16.97
N ASP A 442 -6.96 -12.64 -17.66
CA ASP A 442 -7.78 -12.82 -18.86
C ASP A 442 -6.94 -13.18 -20.09
N ILE A 443 -5.71 -12.67 -20.21
CA ILE A 443 -4.73 -13.10 -21.22
C ILE A 443 -4.32 -14.56 -20.97
N ILE A 444 -3.94 -14.91 -19.73
CA ILE A 444 -3.57 -16.29 -19.38
C ILE A 444 -4.74 -17.24 -19.64
N GLN A 445 -6.00 -16.81 -19.43
CA GLN A 445 -7.19 -17.62 -19.74
C GLN A 445 -7.31 -18.03 -21.22
N ARG A 446 -6.76 -17.26 -22.17
CA ARG A 446 -6.76 -17.58 -23.62
C ARG A 446 -5.77 -18.69 -24.01
N LEU A 447 -4.81 -19.00 -23.14
CA LEU A 447 -3.82 -20.05 -23.36
C LEU A 447 -4.42 -21.46 -23.18
N SER A 448 -3.78 -22.47 -23.76
CA SER A 448 -4.11 -23.88 -23.50
C SER A 448 -3.73 -24.31 -22.08
N THR A 449 -4.28 -25.44 -21.61
CA THR A 449 -4.07 -25.94 -20.23
C THR A 449 -2.60 -26.21 -19.91
N SER A 450 -1.79 -26.66 -20.87
CA SER A 450 -0.35 -26.89 -20.70
C SER A 450 0.46 -25.59 -20.70
N GLU A 451 0.11 -24.62 -21.56
CA GLU A 451 0.71 -23.28 -21.55
C GLU A 451 0.42 -22.55 -20.22
N LYS A 452 -0.81 -22.65 -19.68
CA LYS A 452 -1.20 -22.06 -18.38
C LYS A 452 -0.33 -22.50 -17.20
N GLN A 453 0.12 -23.76 -17.17
CA GLN A 453 0.97 -24.25 -16.07
C GLN A 453 2.33 -23.55 -16.02
N LYS A 454 2.83 -23.03 -17.16
CA LYS A 454 4.09 -22.27 -17.21
C LYS A 454 4.00 -20.92 -16.49
N PHE A 455 2.79 -20.38 -16.32
CA PHE A 455 2.51 -19.08 -15.70
C PHE A 455 1.85 -19.21 -14.32
N LYS A 456 1.96 -20.38 -13.65
CA LYS A 456 1.32 -20.63 -12.34
C LYS A 456 1.67 -19.56 -11.29
N ARG A 457 2.91 -19.05 -11.29
CA ARG A 457 3.35 -17.97 -10.39
C ARG A 457 2.59 -16.68 -10.67
N GLU A 458 2.58 -16.22 -11.92
CA GLU A 458 1.89 -14.99 -12.32
C GLU A 458 0.37 -15.09 -12.15
N ILE A 459 -0.24 -16.28 -12.26
CA ILE A 459 -1.65 -16.50 -11.90
C ILE A 459 -1.90 -16.18 -10.41
N GLU A 460 -1.11 -16.77 -9.49
CA GLU A 460 -1.32 -16.51 -8.06
C GLU A 460 -0.94 -15.08 -7.66
N GLN A 461 0.14 -14.52 -8.24
CA GLN A 461 0.54 -13.14 -7.99
C GLN A 461 -0.51 -12.13 -8.50
N ALA A 462 -1.09 -12.33 -9.69
CA ALA A 462 -2.16 -11.48 -10.20
C ALA A 462 -3.45 -11.64 -9.40
N LYS A 463 -3.81 -12.85 -8.93
CA LYS A 463 -4.91 -13.04 -7.98
C LYS A 463 -4.70 -12.25 -6.68
N GLN A 464 -3.51 -12.33 -6.09
CA GLN A 464 -3.14 -11.61 -4.86
C GLN A 464 -3.22 -10.10 -5.06
N ILE A 465 -2.54 -9.55 -6.08
CA ILE A 465 -2.59 -8.11 -6.40
C ILE A 465 -4.03 -7.66 -6.63
N ARG A 466 -4.84 -8.43 -7.37
CA ARG A 466 -6.26 -8.10 -7.64
C ARG A 466 -7.13 -8.10 -6.37
N ALA A 467 -6.88 -9.00 -5.43
CA ALA A 467 -7.60 -9.10 -4.16
C ALA A 467 -7.19 -7.98 -3.19
N TRP A 468 -5.90 -7.89 -2.86
CA TRP A 468 -5.37 -6.85 -1.97
C TRP A 468 -5.65 -5.44 -2.49
N SER A 469 -5.61 -5.21 -3.80
CA SER A 469 -5.98 -3.91 -4.37
C SER A 469 -7.45 -3.54 -4.10
N TYR A 470 -8.37 -4.50 -4.08
CA TYR A 470 -9.77 -4.24 -3.73
C TYR A 470 -9.93 -3.93 -2.23
N GLU A 471 -9.21 -4.63 -1.36
CA GLU A 471 -9.22 -4.39 0.09
C GLU A 471 -8.57 -3.04 0.45
N MET A 472 -7.48 -2.68 -0.25
CA MET A 472 -6.82 -1.39 -0.11
C MET A 472 -7.61 -0.24 -0.75
N GLU A 473 -8.40 -0.48 -1.80
CA GLU A 473 -9.42 0.47 -2.27
C GLU A 473 -10.45 0.80 -1.18
N GLN A 474 -10.95 -0.21 -0.45
CA GLN A 474 -11.92 0.04 0.63
C GLN A 474 -11.23 0.72 1.82
N THR A 475 -10.03 0.29 2.18
CA THR A 475 -9.20 0.90 3.23
C THR A 475 -8.91 2.38 2.93
N LYS A 476 -8.62 2.74 1.67
CA LYS A 476 -8.40 4.12 1.21
C LYS A 476 -9.67 4.98 1.24
N LYS A 477 -10.87 4.38 1.15
CA LYS A 477 -12.16 5.06 1.40
C LYS A 477 -12.40 5.26 2.90
N LEU A 478 -12.21 4.21 3.70
CA LEU A 478 -12.37 4.23 5.15
C LEU A 478 -11.45 5.27 5.81
N LYS A 479 -10.14 5.26 5.49
CA LYS A 479 -9.13 6.18 6.02
C LYS A 479 -9.45 7.67 5.80
N ARG A 480 -10.30 8.03 4.82
CA ARG A 480 -10.79 9.40 4.59
C ARG A 480 -11.88 9.85 5.57
N GLN A 481 -12.54 8.90 6.25
CA GLN A 481 -13.61 9.16 7.20
C GLN A 481 -13.08 9.21 8.65
N LEU A 482 -12.03 8.45 8.95
CA LEU A 482 -11.40 8.37 10.26
C LEU A 482 -10.71 9.68 10.67
N THR A 483 -10.47 9.85 11.97
CA THR A 483 -9.70 10.97 12.54
C THR A 483 -8.39 10.41 13.11
N ALA A 484 -7.22 10.92 12.70
CA ALA A 484 -5.93 10.44 13.18
C ALA A 484 -5.72 10.75 14.68
N PRO A 485 -5.14 9.85 15.49
CA PRO A 485 -5.14 9.97 16.95
C PRO A 485 -4.24 11.10 17.47
N GLY A 486 -3.03 11.26 16.93
CA GLY A 486 -2.02 12.21 17.45
C GLY A 486 -2.35 13.70 17.29
N LYS A 487 -3.41 14.05 16.54
CA LYS A 487 -3.78 15.44 16.22
C LYS A 487 -4.83 16.06 17.14
N GLN A 488 -5.25 15.34 18.17
CA GLN A 488 -6.50 15.64 18.89
C GLN A 488 -6.30 16.09 20.34
N VAL A 489 -5.33 15.51 21.05
CA VAL A 489 -5.21 15.61 22.50
C VAL A 489 -4.04 16.51 22.94
N PRO A 490 -4.22 17.34 23.98
CA PRO A 490 -3.12 17.96 24.70
C PRO A 490 -2.35 16.91 25.54
N GLY A 491 -1.39 16.24 24.91
CA GLY A 491 -0.46 15.31 25.57
C GLY A 491 -0.69 13.82 25.28
N ASP A 492 0.09 12.97 25.95
CA ASP A 492 0.21 11.55 25.62
C ASP A 492 -0.91 10.71 26.22
N PHE A 493 -1.76 10.17 25.35
CA PHE A 493 -2.74 9.15 25.67
C PHE A 493 -2.13 7.75 25.53
N SER A 494 -2.59 6.77 26.33
CA SER A 494 -2.27 5.36 26.10
C SER A 494 -3.38 4.41 26.55
N MET A 495 -3.70 3.41 25.73
CA MET A 495 -4.63 2.30 26.04
C MET A 495 -4.00 0.95 25.68
N ASP A 496 -4.28 -0.09 26.46
CA ASP A 496 -3.93 -1.48 26.14
C ASP A 496 -5.15 -2.19 25.52
N ALA A 497 -4.92 -3.06 24.54
CA ALA A 497 -5.97 -4.01 24.15
C ALA A 497 -6.10 -5.12 25.22
N PRO A 498 -7.32 -5.54 25.58
CA PRO A 498 -7.54 -6.56 26.61
C PRO A 498 -7.16 -7.98 26.16
N LEU A 499 -7.05 -8.19 24.84
CA LEU A 499 -6.65 -9.45 24.22
C LEU A 499 -5.40 -9.26 23.37
N LYS A 500 -4.61 -10.34 23.23
CA LYS A 500 -3.57 -10.46 22.20
C LYS A 500 -4.22 -10.51 20.81
N ILE A 501 -3.50 -10.04 19.80
CA ILE A 501 -3.98 -10.01 18.40
C ILE A 501 -2.96 -10.58 17.43
N SER A 502 -3.43 -10.92 16.23
CA SER A 502 -2.60 -11.18 15.06
C SER A 502 -2.97 -10.23 13.93
N VAL A 503 -1.96 -9.59 13.32
CA VAL A 503 -2.08 -8.56 12.28
C VAL A 503 -0.98 -8.80 11.25
N THR A 504 -1.39 -9.31 10.10
CA THR A 504 -0.53 -9.47 8.92
C THR A 504 -0.09 -8.13 8.35
N SER A 505 1.09 -8.09 7.73
CA SER A 505 1.66 -6.89 7.10
C SER A 505 1.09 -6.63 5.70
N ASP A 506 -0.23 -6.53 5.59
CA ASP A 506 -0.99 -6.36 4.35
C ASP A 506 -1.56 -4.94 4.14
N GLY A 507 -1.44 -4.05 5.13
CA GLY A 507 -2.00 -2.71 5.13
C GLY A 507 -3.52 -2.61 5.33
N VAL A 508 -4.23 -3.74 5.39
CA VAL A 508 -5.69 -3.79 5.49
C VAL A 508 -6.12 -3.45 6.92
N PHE A 509 -7.12 -2.58 7.06
CA PHE A 509 -7.56 -2.10 8.36
C PHE A 509 -8.33 -3.18 9.13
N ARG A 510 -7.75 -3.65 10.25
CA ARG A 510 -8.33 -4.67 11.14
C ARG A 510 -8.95 -4.00 12.36
N SER A 511 -10.21 -4.30 12.66
CA SER A 511 -10.89 -3.77 13.85
C SER A 511 -10.46 -4.54 15.10
N VAL A 512 -10.05 -3.82 16.15
CA VAL A 512 -9.62 -4.38 17.44
C VAL A 512 -10.49 -3.78 18.54
N PHE A 513 -11.13 -4.64 19.34
CA PHE A 513 -11.89 -4.24 20.53
C PHE A 513 -10.94 -3.77 21.64
N ILE A 514 -11.31 -2.69 22.33
CA ILE A 514 -10.58 -2.15 23.49
C ILE A 514 -11.41 -2.24 24.77
N SER A 515 -12.64 -1.70 24.77
CA SER A 515 -13.50 -1.67 25.95
C SER A 515 -14.98 -1.59 25.59
N GLU A 516 -15.84 -1.88 26.55
CA GLU A 516 -17.27 -1.62 26.46
C GLU A 516 -17.79 -1.09 27.80
N ASN A 517 -18.30 0.14 27.80
CA ASN A 517 -18.77 0.85 28.98
C ASN A 517 -20.22 1.31 28.78
N ARG A 518 -20.97 1.48 29.88
CA ARG A 518 -22.39 1.88 29.86
C ARG A 518 -22.59 3.18 30.64
N TYR A 519 -23.27 4.13 30.02
CA TYR A 519 -23.58 5.43 30.59
C TYR A 519 -25.09 5.64 30.68
N ASN A 520 -25.52 6.40 31.69
CA ASN A 520 -26.86 6.96 31.70
C ASN A 520 -26.91 8.13 30.72
N ALA A 521 -27.94 8.17 29.88
CA ALA A 521 -28.16 9.26 28.93
C ALA A 521 -29.46 10.01 29.26
N SER A 522 -29.53 11.28 28.86
CA SER A 522 -30.80 11.99 28.70
C SER A 522 -31.07 12.14 27.20
N LEU A 523 -32.26 11.76 26.75
CA LEU A 523 -32.64 11.83 25.34
C LEU A 523 -33.48 13.09 25.07
N SER A 524 -33.11 13.83 24.04
CA SER A 524 -33.87 14.95 23.49
C SER A 524 -33.77 14.97 21.97
N TYR A 525 -34.78 15.49 21.30
CA TYR A 525 -34.74 15.67 19.85
C TYR A 525 -34.29 17.08 19.50
N GLU A 526 -33.49 17.23 18.44
CA GLU A 526 -33.18 18.52 17.84
C GLU A 526 -33.76 18.65 16.44
N VAL A 527 -34.36 19.80 16.14
CA VAL A 527 -34.99 20.12 14.85
C VAL A 527 -34.44 21.42 14.30
N SER A 528 -34.02 21.43 13.03
CA SER A 528 -33.76 22.66 12.27
C SER A 528 -34.92 22.92 11.31
N LEU A 529 -35.58 24.08 11.44
CA LEU A 529 -36.64 24.55 10.53
C LEU A 529 -36.07 25.15 9.25
N ASN A 530 -35.34 24.33 8.50
CA ASN A 530 -34.91 24.65 7.14
C ASN A 530 -35.96 24.20 6.10
N ARG A 531 -35.60 24.10 4.81
CA ARG A 531 -36.53 23.69 3.73
C ARG A 531 -36.97 22.22 3.83
N ASN A 532 -36.10 21.33 4.30
CA ASN A 532 -36.33 19.89 4.42
C ASN A 532 -36.10 19.44 5.89
N PRO A 533 -36.97 19.85 6.84
CA PRO A 533 -36.75 19.61 8.25
C PRO A 533 -36.71 18.12 8.61
N GLY A 534 -36.09 17.84 9.76
CA GLY A 534 -36.05 16.52 10.36
C GLY A 534 -35.72 16.64 11.84
N ALA A 535 -36.28 15.75 12.65
CA ALA A 535 -35.88 15.58 14.03
C ALA A 535 -34.72 14.59 14.10
N TYR A 536 -33.66 14.98 14.81
CA TYR A 536 -32.52 14.14 15.11
C TYR A 536 -32.56 13.79 16.58
N LEU A 537 -32.37 12.53 16.94
CA LEU A 537 -32.27 12.13 18.33
C LEU A 537 -30.87 12.50 18.84
N THR A 538 -30.78 13.15 19.99
CA THR A 538 -29.52 13.51 20.65
C THR A 538 -29.50 12.91 22.05
N ALA A 539 -28.39 12.25 22.40
CA ALA A 539 -28.12 11.76 23.73
C ALA A 539 -27.13 12.68 24.45
N ASN A 540 -27.56 13.32 25.55
CA ASN A 540 -26.67 13.96 26.50
C ASN A 540 -26.09 12.88 27.42
N ILE A 541 -24.77 12.69 27.38
CA ILE A 541 -24.05 11.62 28.06
C ILE A 541 -23.13 12.22 29.11
N GLN A 542 -23.22 11.73 30.35
CA GLN A 542 -22.20 11.99 31.37
C GLN A 542 -21.08 10.95 31.22
N TYR A 543 -19.93 11.39 30.69
CA TYR A 543 -18.75 10.54 30.66
C TYR A 543 -18.16 10.40 32.07
N SER A 544 -17.74 9.19 32.44
CA SER A 544 -17.31 8.87 33.82
C SER A 544 -16.04 8.03 33.91
N ASP A 545 -15.38 7.75 32.78
CA ASP A 545 -14.09 7.07 32.76
C ASP A 545 -12.95 7.99 33.24
N LYS A 546 -11.81 7.38 33.57
CA LYS A 546 -10.58 8.09 34.00
C LYS A 546 -9.67 8.50 32.85
N GLN A 547 -9.91 7.99 31.64
CA GLN A 547 -9.17 8.28 30.43
C GLN A 547 -10.02 9.19 29.53
N ALA A 548 -9.38 10.03 28.72
CA ALA A 548 -10.11 10.83 27.71
C ALA A 548 -10.61 9.94 26.56
N LEU A 549 -11.70 10.34 25.94
CA LEU A 549 -12.24 9.69 24.75
C LEU A 549 -11.86 10.54 23.52
N LEU A 550 -11.28 9.90 22.50
CA LEU A 550 -10.82 10.60 21.30
C LEU A 550 -12.00 10.94 20.38
N ALA A 551 -11.81 11.94 19.53
CA ALA A 551 -12.70 12.22 18.43
C ALA A 551 -12.55 11.17 17.32
N GLY A 552 -13.68 10.65 16.83
CA GLY A 552 -13.69 9.58 15.85
C GLY A 552 -15.07 9.35 15.23
N PRO A 553 -15.17 8.58 14.14
CA PRO A 553 -16.46 8.07 13.68
C PRO A 553 -17.11 7.19 14.75
N VAL A 554 -18.45 7.23 14.80
CA VAL A 554 -19.24 6.34 15.63
C VAL A 554 -20.37 5.72 14.82
N ASP A 555 -20.44 4.38 14.80
CA ASP A 555 -21.61 3.63 14.33
C ASP A 555 -22.70 3.68 15.41
N ILE A 556 -23.94 4.00 15.02
CA ILE A 556 -25.09 4.08 15.92
C ILE A 556 -26.00 2.88 15.69
N TYR A 557 -26.47 2.28 16.78
CA TYR A 557 -27.40 1.15 16.79
C TYR A 557 -28.56 1.38 17.76
N TYR A 558 -29.73 0.90 17.38
CA TYR A 558 -30.95 0.85 18.19
C TYR A 558 -31.22 -0.62 18.53
N GLY A 559 -30.74 -1.07 19.69
CA GLY A 559 -30.61 -2.51 19.96
C GLY A 559 -29.63 -3.18 18.98
N GLU A 560 -30.13 -4.03 18.07
CA GLU A 560 -29.33 -4.68 17.02
C GLU A 560 -29.41 -3.96 15.67
N ASP A 561 -30.39 -3.07 15.47
CA ASP A 561 -30.61 -2.36 14.20
C ASP A 561 -29.61 -1.21 14.00
N PHE A 562 -28.98 -1.14 12.83
CA PHE A 562 -28.04 -0.05 12.49
C PHE A 562 -28.80 1.25 12.14
N GLY A 563 -28.62 2.28 12.96
CA GLY A 563 -29.25 3.59 12.82
C GLY A 563 -28.50 4.61 11.97
N GLY A 564 -27.21 4.38 11.68
CA GLY A 564 -26.38 5.26 10.87
C GLY A 564 -25.01 5.53 11.47
N THR A 565 -24.35 6.60 11.00
CA THR A 565 -23.05 7.04 11.50
C THR A 565 -23.08 8.50 11.95
N SER A 566 -22.24 8.84 12.92
CA SER A 566 -22.03 10.20 13.42
C SER A 566 -20.54 10.40 13.74
N ARG A 567 -20.18 11.53 14.35
CA ARG A 567 -18.81 11.78 14.85
C ARG A 567 -18.86 12.01 16.36
N HIS A 568 -18.13 11.18 17.08
CA HIS A 568 -17.82 11.40 18.49
C HIS A 568 -16.80 12.55 18.60
N PRO A 569 -16.99 13.54 19.50
CA PRO A 569 -16.02 14.61 19.75
C PRO A 569 -14.84 14.11 20.61
N MET A 570 -13.85 14.95 20.92
CA MET A 570 -12.97 14.65 22.04
C MET A 570 -13.73 14.94 23.35
N VAL A 571 -13.62 14.06 24.35
CA VAL A 571 -14.30 14.21 25.65
C VAL A 571 -13.30 13.93 26.78
N ALA A 572 -13.17 14.85 27.73
CA ALA A 572 -12.31 14.73 28.90
C ALA A 572 -12.95 13.88 30.03
N PRO A 573 -12.17 13.27 30.92
CA PRO A 573 -12.68 12.56 32.10
C PRO A 573 -13.67 13.40 32.92
N GLY A 574 -14.90 12.89 33.09
CA GLY A 574 -15.96 13.59 33.85
C GLY A 574 -16.76 14.65 33.06
N GLU A 575 -16.44 14.89 31.79
CA GLU A 575 -17.16 15.84 30.94
C GLU A 575 -18.56 15.34 30.53
N ARG A 576 -19.44 16.28 30.18
CA ARG A 576 -20.73 15.98 29.53
C ARG A 576 -20.66 16.38 28.08
N TYR A 577 -21.15 15.50 27.21
CA TYR A 577 -21.19 15.75 25.77
C TYR A 577 -22.55 15.33 25.21
N ASP A 578 -22.94 15.99 24.14
CA ASP A 578 -24.10 15.63 23.34
C ASP A 578 -23.64 14.83 22.12
N LEU A 579 -24.40 13.79 21.76
CA LEU A 579 -24.14 13.00 20.56
C LEU A 579 -25.43 12.73 19.79
N ASN A 580 -25.44 13.19 18.54
CA ASN A 580 -26.50 12.96 17.58
C ASN A 580 -26.52 11.49 17.13
N LEU A 581 -27.64 10.82 17.34
CA LEU A 581 -27.94 9.40 17.07
C LEU A 581 -28.68 9.18 15.73
N GLY A 582 -28.75 10.20 14.87
CA GLY A 582 -29.38 10.15 13.55
C GLY A 582 -30.83 10.68 13.51
N LYS A 583 -31.42 10.68 12.31
CA LYS A 583 -32.77 11.19 12.06
C LYS A 583 -33.83 10.14 12.43
N ASP A 584 -34.83 10.56 13.19
CA ASP A 584 -35.98 9.73 13.56
C ASP A 584 -37.16 9.95 12.58
N PRO A 585 -37.63 8.93 11.85
CA PRO A 585 -38.77 9.04 10.93
C PRO A 585 -40.15 9.06 11.63
N ASP A 586 -40.25 8.64 12.90
CA ASP A 586 -41.50 8.69 13.66
C ASP A 586 -41.82 10.11 14.16
N ILE A 587 -40.86 11.03 14.14
CA ILE A 587 -41.07 12.44 14.44
C ILE A 587 -41.24 13.21 13.12
N GLU A 588 -42.45 13.11 12.57
CA GLU A 588 -42.83 13.73 11.31
C GLU A 588 -42.87 15.26 11.42
N ILE A 589 -42.33 15.94 10.42
CA ILE A 589 -42.38 17.40 10.30
C ILE A 589 -42.81 17.75 8.88
N SER A 590 -43.92 18.49 8.76
CA SER A 590 -44.35 19.09 7.49
C SER A 590 -44.18 20.61 7.53
N ARG A 591 -43.93 21.21 6.36
CA ARG A 591 -43.80 22.65 6.12
C ARG A 591 -44.85 23.05 5.08
N GLU A 592 -45.64 24.07 5.36
CA GLU A 592 -46.58 24.70 4.43
C GLU A 592 -46.23 26.19 4.31
N ASP A 593 -45.78 26.61 3.12
CA ASP A 593 -45.41 28.00 2.84
C ASP A 593 -46.52 28.69 2.04
N ARG A 594 -46.84 29.93 2.40
CA ARG A 594 -47.77 30.78 1.65
C ARG A 594 -47.19 32.16 1.42
N GLN A 595 -47.28 32.66 0.19
CA GLN A 595 -46.98 34.04 -0.17
C GLN A 595 -48.25 34.80 -0.52
N TYR A 596 -48.32 36.05 -0.11
CA TYR A 596 -49.37 37.00 -0.48
C TYR A 596 -48.70 38.31 -0.92
N GLU A 597 -48.66 38.56 -2.23
CA GLU A 597 -48.27 39.88 -2.75
C GLU A 597 -49.26 40.95 -2.26
N THR A 598 -48.74 42.05 -1.73
CA THR A 598 -49.53 43.18 -1.24
C THR A 598 -49.03 44.44 -1.95
N SER A 599 -49.81 44.93 -2.91
CA SER A 599 -49.48 46.14 -3.66
C SER A 599 -49.86 47.40 -2.86
N GLU A 600 -48.88 48.05 -2.24
CA GLU A 600 -49.07 49.41 -1.72
C GLU A 600 -49.26 50.42 -2.86
N GLY A 601 -50.05 51.45 -2.59
CA GLY A 601 -50.82 52.16 -3.61
C GLY A 601 -50.15 53.37 -4.28
N LEU A 602 -50.61 53.63 -5.52
CA LEU A 602 -50.53 54.88 -6.31
C LEU A 602 -49.14 55.48 -6.64
N PHE A 603 -48.13 55.38 -5.78
CA PHE A 603 -46.74 55.80 -6.07
C PHE A 603 -45.82 54.57 -6.12
N GLY A 604 -46.04 53.72 -7.13
CA GLY A 604 -45.54 52.35 -7.18
C GLY A 604 -44.05 52.17 -7.49
N GLY A 605 -43.17 52.58 -6.57
CA GLY A 605 -41.73 52.22 -6.59
C GLY A 605 -41.42 50.85 -5.97
N ARG A 606 -42.14 50.48 -4.90
CA ARG A 606 -41.89 49.28 -4.09
C ARG A 606 -42.89 48.15 -4.32
N ARG A 607 -42.51 46.96 -3.86
CA ARG A 607 -43.34 45.76 -3.65
C ARG A 607 -43.28 45.37 -2.19
N ALA A 608 -44.41 44.95 -1.62
CA ALA A 608 -44.45 44.25 -0.34
C ALA A 608 -45.00 42.83 -0.56
N VAL A 609 -44.31 41.84 0.00
CA VAL A 609 -44.69 40.42 -0.10
C VAL A 609 -44.74 39.84 1.30
N ARG A 610 -45.93 39.39 1.72
CA ARG A 610 -46.10 38.71 2.99
C ARG A 610 -45.82 37.22 2.82
N TYR A 611 -44.95 36.70 3.67
CA TYR A 611 -44.66 35.28 3.81
C TYR A 611 -45.32 34.76 5.08
N GLN A 612 -45.89 33.55 5.00
CA GLN A 612 -46.33 32.76 6.15
C GLN A 612 -45.75 31.36 5.98
N GLU A 613 -44.82 30.98 6.87
CA GLU A 613 -44.29 29.62 6.99
C GLU A 613 -44.98 28.94 8.17
N GLU A 614 -45.63 27.79 7.93
CA GLU A 614 -46.23 26.96 8.98
C GLU A 614 -45.58 25.58 9.02
N PHE A 615 -45.01 25.23 10.16
CA PHE A 615 -44.40 23.93 10.40
C PHE A 615 -45.25 23.14 11.40
N THR A 616 -45.70 21.94 11.01
CA THR A 616 -46.40 21.03 11.92
C THR A 616 -45.47 19.90 12.32
N ILE A 617 -45.23 19.74 13.63
CA ILE A 617 -44.40 18.69 14.21
C ILE A 617 -45.35 17.66 14.83
N HIS A 618 -45.19 16.37 14.47
CA HIS A 618 -46.06 15.28 14.91
C HIS A 618 -45.24 14.16 15.55
N ASN A 619 -45.46 13.92 16.84
CA ASN A 619 -44.89 12.77 17.53
C ASN A 619 -45.72 11.52 17.21
N ARG A 620 -45.17 10.57 16.43
CA ARG A 620 -45.79 9.26 16.16
C ARG A 620 -45.27 8.15 17.10
N ARG A 621 -44.25 8.42 17.94
CA ARG A 621 -43.77 7.46 18.95
C ARG A 621 -44.87 7.18 19.98
N SER A 622 -44.76 6.01 20.62
CA SER A 622 -45.66 5.56 21.69
C SER A 622 -45.41 6.23 23.06
N TYR A 623 -44.34 7.03 23.18
CA TYR A 623 -43.94 7.75 24.38
C TYR A 623 -43.88 9.27 24.16
N ALA A 624 -43.86 10.04 25.25
CA ALA A 624 -43.70 11.50 25.19
C ALA A 624 -42.23 11.89 24.94
N ILE A 625 -42.00 12.94 24.16
CA ILE A 625 -40.66 13.38 23.77
C ILE A 625 -40.39 14.83 24.21
N SER A 626 -39.15 15.12 24.59
CA SER A 626 -38.64 16.49 24.70
C SER A 626 -37.93 16.87 23.42
N LEU A 627 -38.24 18.04 22.86
CA LEU A 627 -37.76 18.47 21.56
C LEU A 627 -37.36 19.94 21.58
N ASP A 628 -36.11 20.21 21.22
CA ASP A 628 -35.53 21.52 20.99
C ASP A 628 -35.60 21.83 19.49
N LEU A 629 -36.29 22.92 19.14
CA LEU A 629 -36.55 23.31 17.76
C LEU A 629 -35.89 24.66 17.48
N TYR A 630 -35.12 24.74 16.41
CA TYR A 630 -34.36 25.91 16.00
C TYR A 630 -34.93 26.46 14.69
N GLY A 631 -35.34 27.72 14.71
CA GLY A 631 -35.74 28.49 13.53
C GLY A 631 -34.86 29.74 13.36
N ALA A 632 -34.96 30.41 12.22
CA ALA A 632 -34.29 31.67 11.98
C ALA A 632 -35.30 32.70 11.45
N ILE A 633 -35.24 33.92 11.97
CA ILE A 633 -35.93 35.07 11.38
C ILE A 633 -35.07 35.56 10.20
N PRO A 634 -35.61 35.69 8.99
CA PRO A 634 -34.88 36.22 7.85
C PRO A 634 -34.30 37.60 8.14
N ARG A 635 -33.08 37.85 7.66
CA ARG A 635 -32.40 39.14 7.73
C ARG A 635 -32.01 39.59 6.34
N SER A 636 -31.98 40.91 6.13
CA SER A 636 -31.48 41.46 4.88
C SER A 636 -29.96 41.65 4.93
N ALA A 637 -29.31 41.33 3.82
CA ALA A 637 -27.92 41.68 3.51
C ALA A 637 -27.83 42.86 2.51
N ASP A 638 -28.97 43.45 2.12
CA ASP A 638 -29.10 44.52 1.12
C ASP A 638 -30.02 45.62 1.69
N ASP A 639 -29.57 46.87 1.69
CA ASP A 639 -30.31 48.00 2.29
C ASP A 639 -31.59 48.37 1.53
N ARG A 640 -31.78 47.84 0.32
CA ARG A 640 -33.00 47.99 -0.50
C ARG A 640 -34.07 46.93 -0.19
N ILE A 641 -33.78 45.98 0.69
CA ILE A 641 -34.74 44.97 1.18
C ILE A 641 -34.94 45.21 2.69
N ASN A 642 -36.16 45.63 3.07
CA ASN A 642 -36.56 45.69 4.48
C ASN A 642 -37.43 44.48 4.86
N ILE A 643 -37.40 44.10 6.14
CA ILE A 643 -38.16 42.96 6.68
C ILE A 643 -38.95 43.43 7.90
N GLU A 644 -40.27 43.49 7.74
CA GLU A 644 -41.20 44.10 8.68
C GLU A 644 -42.28 43.10 9.12
N ASN A 645 -43.15 43.52 10.07
CA ASN A 645 -44.32 42.78 10.52
C ASN A 645 -44.05 41.32 10.97
N ILE A 646 -42.84 41.06 11.47
CA ILE A 646 -42.40 39.74 11.95
C ILE A 646 -43.27 39.30 13.14
N LYS A 647 -43.92 38.14 13.02
CA LYS A 647 -44.71 37.50 14.07
C LYS A 647 -44.31 36.03 14.17
N VAL A 648 -44.17 35.56 15.40
CA VAL A 648 -43.78 34.19 15.71
C VAL A 648 -44.79 33.62 16.71
N SER A 649 -45.31 32.43 16.44
CA SER A 649 -46.28 31.76 17.32
C SER A 649 -46.05 30.24 17.33
N PRO A 650 -45.95 29.58 18.50
CA PRO A 650 -45.87 30.16 19.85
C PRO A 650 -44.63 31.07 20.03
N THR A 651 -44.54 31.79 21.15
CA THR A 651 -43.34 32.59 21.46
C THR A 651 -42.13 31.66 21.65
N PRO A 652 -40.96 31.93 21.06
CA PRO A 652 -39.77 31.11 21.28
C PRO A 652 -39.28 31.23 22.73
N ALA A 653 -38.65 30.16 23.23
CA ALA A 653 -38.09 30.10 24.57
C ALA A 653 -36.76 30.86 24.71
N HIS A 654 -36.06 31.08 23.60
CA HIS A 654 -34.91 31.97 23.48
C HIS A 654 -34.84 32.56 22.06
N GLN A 655 -34.38 33.79 21.92
CA GLN A 655 -34.06 34.42 20.64
C GLN A 655 -32.71 35.14 20.76
N GLU A 656 -31.86 34.97 19.75
CA GLU A 656 -30.50 35.49 19.72
C GLU A 656 -30.38 36.77 18.87
N ASP A 657 -29.37 37.60 19.14
CA ASP A 657 -29.10 38.86 18.42
C ASP A 657 -28.77 38.68 16.93
N ASN A 658 -28.53 37.45 16.48
CA ASN A 658 -28.34 37.05 15.08
C ASN A 658 -29.66 36.70 14.35
N GLY A 659 -30.79 36.59 15.06
CA GLY A 659 -32.09 36.20 14.50
C GLY A 659 -32.46 34.72 14.67
N ILE A 660 -31.60 33.88 15.27
CA ILE A 660 -31.90 32.48 15.58
C ILE A 660 -32.87 32.41 16.78
N MET A 661 -33.85 31.52 16.68
CA MET A 661 -34.88 31.25 17.68
C MET A 661 -34.80 29.81 18.15
N ARG A 662 -34.95 29.56 19.46
CA ARG A 662 -35.04 28.22 20.06
C ARG A 662 -36.39 28.06 20.77
N PHE A 663 -37.10 27.00 20.46
CA PHE A 663 -38.39 26.62 21.05
C PHE A 663 -38.22 25.31 21.81
N LYS A 664 -38.81 25.21 23.01
CA LYS A 664 -38.76 24.00 23.84
C LYS A 664 -40.14 23.36 23.90
N LEU A 665 -40.27 22.19 23.29
CA LEU A 665 -41.53 21.45 23.17
C LEU A 665 -41.47 20.15 23.98
N ASN A 666 -42.61 19.75 24.55
CA ASN A 666 -42.81 18.44 25.17
C ASN A 666 -44.06 17.80 24.57
N LEU A 667 -43.87 16.87 23.64
CA LEU A 667 -44.94 16.33 22.80
C LEU A 667 -45.34 14.94 23.29
N LYS A 668 -46.57 14.83 23.80
CA LYS A 668 -47.20 13.55 24.18
C LYS A 668 -47.30 12.58 22.98
N PRO A 669 -47.49 11.26 23.21
CA PRO A 669 -47.73 10.31 22.12
C PRO A 669 -48.87 10.77 21.21
N GLY A 670 -48.68 10.74 19.90
CA GLY A 670 -49.67 11.18 18.91
C GLY A 670 -49.90 12.69 18.82
N ALA A 671 -49.24 13.52 19.64
CA ALA A 671 -49.44 14.96 19.65
C ALA A 671 -48.98 15.65 18.36
N ARG A 672 -49.54 16.82 18.10
CA ARG A 672 -49.16 17.73 17.00
C ARG A 672 -49.04 19.15 17.52
N GLU A 673 -47.93 19.81 17.18
CA GLU A 673 -47.64 21.20 17.54
C GLU A 673 -47.39 22.01 16.26
N LYS A 674 -47.70 23.32 16.27
CA LYS A 674 -47.58 24.18 15.09
C LYS A 674 -46.75 25.42 15.37
N ILE A 675 -45.61 25.53 14.70
CA ILE A 675 -44.79 26.75 14.67
C ILE A 675 -45.18 27.56 13.44
N LYS A 676 -45.46 28.85 13.63
CA LYS A 676 -45.82 29.81 12.57
C LYS A 676 -44.86 30.98 12.59
N LEU A 677 -44.32 31.32 11.43
CA LEU A 677 -43.52 32.52 11.18
C LEU A 677 -44.19 33.34 10.07
N GLU A 678 -44.66 34.54 10.39
CA GLU A 678 -45.16 35.52 9.42
C GLU A 678 -44.19 36.69 9.35
N TYR A 679 -43.87 37.18 8.15
CA TYR A 679 -43.09 38.40 7.94
C TYR A 679 -43.47 39.06 6.61
N GLN A 680 -43.12 40.33 6.46
CA GLN A 680 -43.36 41.12 5.25
C GLN A 680 -42.03 41.64 4.70
N LEU A 681 -41.65 41.15 3.52
CA LEU A 681 -40.46 41.60 2.81
C LEU A 681 -40.87 42.76 1.89
N ILE A 682 -40.22 43.92 2.06
CA ILE A 682 -40.46 45.12 1.27
C ILE A 682 -39.21 45.44 0.46
N HIS A 683 -39.35 45.60 -0.86
CA HIS A 683 -38.22 45.82 -1.77
C HIS A 683 -38.59 46.69 -2.97
N ASP A 684 -37.59 47.30 -3.60
CA ASP A 684 -37.78 48.07 -4.84
C ASP A 684 -38.05 47.13 -6.04
N ARG A 685 -38.77 47.62 -7.06
CA ARG A 685 -39.36 46.79 -8.14
C ARG A 685 -38.37 46.08 -9.07
N ASP A 686 -37.14 46.54 -9.16
CA ASP A 686 -36.03 45.97 -9.93
C ASP A 686 -35.23 44.92 -9.13
N VAL A 687 -35.33 44.96 -7.80
CA VAL A 687 -34.76 43.94 -6.91
C VAL A 687 -35.58 42.66 -6.98
N ILE A 688 -34.92 41.52 -7.12
CA ILE A 688 -35.50 40.18 -6.98
C ILE A 688 -34.90 39.56 -5.70
N PRO A 689 -35.65 39.50 -4.58
CA PRO A 689 -35.15 38.89 -3.35
C PRO A 689 -34.91 37.39 -3.54
N VAL A 690 -33.70 36.92 -3.24
CA VAL A 690 -33.35 35.50 -3.25
C VAL A 690 -32.95 35.09 -1.85
N MET A 691 -33.68 34.12 -1.28
CA MET A 691 -33.37 33.51 0.02
C MET A 691 -32.11 32.64 -0.10
N ALA A 692 -30.94 33.27 0.07
CA ALA A 692 -29.66 32.59 0.17
C ALA A 692 -29.50 31.97 1.58
N ASN A 693 -29.14 30.69 1.64
CA ASN A 693 -28.71 30.08 2.89
C ASN A 693 -27.24 30.41 3.13
N GLU A 694 -26.94 31.33 4.05
CA GLU A 694 -25.58 31.42 4.59
C GLU A 694 -25.25 30.14 5.37
N GLY A 695 -24.24 29.40 4.91
CA GLY A 695 -23.90 28.06 5.39
C GLY A 695 -23.18 28.03 6.73
N GLY A 696 -23.78 28.61 7.78
CA GLY A 696 -23.28 28.54 9.15
C GLY A 696 -23.50 27.14 9.74
N SER A 697 -22.42 26.42 10.03
CA SER A 697 -22.47 25.26 10.92
C SER A 697 -22.53 25.71 12.38
N ARG A 698 -23.32 25.00 13.18
CA ARG A 698 -23.16 24.89 14.63
C ARG A 698 -22.47 23.56 14.93
#